data_AF-E1QZA5-F1
#
_entry.id   AF-E1QZA5-F1
#
_cell.length_a   1.000
_cell.length_b   1.000
_cell.length_c   1.000
_cell.angle_alpha   90.00
_cell.angle_beta   90.00
_cell.angle_gamma   90.00
#
_symmetry.space_group_name_H-M   'P 1'
#
loop_
_entity.id
_entity.type
_entity.pdbx_description
1 polymer ?
#
loop_
_entity_poly.entity_id
_entity_poly.type
_entity_poly.pdbx_seq_one_letter_code
_entity_poly.pdbx_strand_id
1 'polypeptide(L)'
;MRSRRASLLLVALVLVTVLGLPSLAWAIDAGDAETAPVSDEDIEAISTALQPPAMGVRSLRSTGSSSTGDFVVAIDAGHGGNDPGALGNGMRESDLTLRMAQAARDELVRNGVNVCMIREGDTYVFSPNVSLELQARTTKAHNAGADVYVSLHINSGGGSGAEVWYPRTDISYRPECGTTGRGLAGTVLSRLTDGSPFGIRRRGIFERKNVESTYPDGSLSDWYAVIRHSREYGFPGIIVEHGFIDNYSDAVNLNRYAEAMGRADADAVIDYFGLGYRWVRSEDGQHWMLKGGAGYVYNAWKHVGNAWYYFDDNGYALTGRQSIGGAQYWFDDSCAMVTGWSYIDGSWYYFADSGAMQTGWQKLGGLWYYLDPSTGAMLSGWQQIDGSRYYLSDSGSMLTGWQLVDGSWYYLEPSGAMATGWHFLGGLWYYLDPSTGAMARGWAWDGTGWYWLDGSGAMFRDGWKLIGGSWYLFEKSGAMQTGWRLVGGVWYYLSPSGAMATGWQNVDGSWYWFGSSGAMATGWQHINGIWYYLGSSGAMQTGWQRINGPWYYLEPSGAMAIGWRQIDGSWYYLGSSGAMVTGWMWDGAVWWQLGSSGAWSGVSQRSQSIMGSSTVSADQMAAAYRAAVGAATYPSATYAPEGAETIDRFCQILLEEARTEGVRAEVAFMQAMLETGWLKFGGDVCPEQCNFAGIGAVGGGVHGNDFRMDLNGDGASDGVRAGLRAQVQHLKAYASASALVNPCIDPRYHYVNHGSITDVQGLGIPDYPQGIGWAGSAGYGMDIVSLENRYFGLGY
;
A
#
# COMPACT_ATOMS: atom_id res chain seq x y z
N MET A 1 -7.07 -27.17 -22.94
CA MET A 1 -7.22 -28.48 -22.30
C MET A 1 -8.47 -28.48 -21.44
N ARG A 2 -9.26 -29.54 -21.55
CA ARG A 2 -10.58 -29.75 -20.94
C ARG A 2 -10.46 -30.15 -19.46
N SER A 3 -11.34 -29.62 -18.60
CA SER A 3 -12.28 -30.34 -17.72
C SER A 3 -12.81 -29.37 -16.65
N ARG A 4 -14.11 -29.00 -16.64
CA ARG A 4 -15.24 -29.67 -15.91
C ARG A 4 -14.98 -29.69 -14.39
N ARG A 5 -15.85 -29.24 -13.48
CA ARG A 5 -17.33 -29.24 -13.41
C ARG A 5 -17.81 -28.33 -12.25
N ALA A 6 -19.06 -27.91 -12.34
CA ALA A 6 -19.84 -27.20 -11.33
C ALA A 6 -20.43 -28.13 -10.23
N SER A 7 -21.07 -27.48 -9.23
CA SER A 7 -22.11 -27.93 -8.26
C SER A 7 -21.66 -27.83 -6.78
N LEU A 8 -22.26 -26.99 -5.92
CA LEU A 8 -23.57 -27.05 -5.21
C LEU A 8 -23.49 -27.79 -3.84
N LEU A 9 -24.21 -27.25 -2.84
CA LEU A 9 -24.42 -27.67 -1.43
C LEU A 9 -23.30 -27.31 -0.43
N LEU A 10 -23.53 -26.57 0.68
CA LEU A 10 -24.54 -26.62 1.77
C LEU A 10 -24.33 -27.80 2.76
N VAL A 11 -24.03 -27.41 4.01
CA VAL A 11 -24.15 -28.12 5.32
C VAL A 11 -22.96 -28.94 5.87
N ALA A 12 -22.33 -28.32 6.90
CA ALA A 12 -21.96 -28.76 8.26
C ALA A 12 -21.10 -30.01 8.58
N LEU A 13 -20.17 -29.81 9.53
CA LEU A 13 -19.78 -30.68 10.67
C LEU A 13 -18.88 -29.82 11.61
N VAL A 14 -18.84 -29.86 12.95
CA VAL A 14 -18.68 -30.95 13.95
C VAL A 14 -19.05 -30.34 15.34
N LEU A 15 -19.83 -30.98 16.22
CA LEU A 15 -19.30 -31.87 17.27
C LEU A 15 -20.35 -32.85 17.85
N VAL A 16 -19.88 -34.08 18.04
CA VAL A 16 -20.54 -35.30 18.53
C VAL A 16 -20.23 -35.46 20.02
N THR A 17 -21.13 -35.95 20.87
CA THR A 17 -21.12 -37.33 21.46
C THR A 17 -22.19 -37.40 22.57
N VAL A 18 -22.76 -38.53 22.99
CA VAL A 18 -23.05 -39.90 22.49
C VAL A 18 -23.87 -40.51 23.64
N LEU A 19 -25.03 -41.10 23.37
CA LEU A 19 -25.72 -42.26 24.00
C LEU A 19 -27.03 -42.40 23.19
N GLY A 20 -27.46 -43.49 22.55
CA GLY A 20 -27.06 -44.89 22.51
C GLY A 20 -28.27 -45.82 22.25
N LEU A 21 -28.97 -45.66 21.11
CA LEU A 21 -29.83 -46.62 20.36
C LEU A 21 -31.10 -47.24 21.04
N PRO A 22 -32.05 -47.89 20.32
CA PRO A 22 -32.52 -47.74 18.93
C PRO A 22 -34.08 -47.64 18.79
N SER A 23 -34.48 -47.39 17.54
CA SER A 23 -35.82 -47.39 16.92
C SER A 23 -36.86 -48.43 17.36
N LEU A 24 -38.13 -48.03 17.38
CA LEU A 24 -39.26 -48.80 16.80
C LEU A 24 -40.48 -47.88 16.65
N ALA A 25 -40.90 -47.66 15.40
CA ALA A 25 -42.29 -47.29 15.11
C ALA A 25 -43.20 -48.43 15.55
N TRP A 26 -44.43 -48.13 15.99
CA TRP A 26 -45.68 -48.85 15.69
C TRP A 26 -46.86 -47.91 15.97
N ALA A 27 -47.81 -47.88 15.03
CA ALA A 27 -49.17 -47.44 15.25
C ALA A 27 -49.93 -48.46 16.12
N ILE A 28 -50.96 -48.01 16.86
CA ILE A 28 -52.20 -48.67 17.33
C ILE A 28 -52.87 -47.58 18.20
N ASP A 29 -53.92 -46.90 17.72
CA ASP A 29 -55.35 -47.26 17.74
C ASP A 29 -56.07 -46.64 18.96
N ALA A 30 -57.29 -46.22 18.68
CA ALA A 30 -58.20 -45.51 19.58
C ALA A 30 -58.48 -46.34 20.85
N GLY A 31 -58.42 -45.66 21.99
CA GLY A 31 -58.92 -46.17 23.26
C GLY A 31 -59.91 -45.16 23.82
N ASP A 32 -61.18 -45.59 23.88
CA ASP A 32 -62.29 -44.90 24.52
C ASP A 32 -61.91 -44.31 25.88
N ALA A 33 -62.00 -42.99 26.01
CA ALA A 33 -62.14 -42.35 27.31
C ALA A 33 -63.65 -42.19 27.57
N GLU A 34 -64.22 -43.23 28.17
CA GLU A 34 -65.55 -43.20 28.75
C GLU A 34 -65.73 -41.98 29.67
N THR A 35 -66.93 -41.42 29.57
CA THR A 35 -67.52 -40.42 30.44
C THR A 35 -67.38 -40.78 31.92
N ALA A 36 -66.69 -39.96 32.70
CA ALA A 36 -66.98 -39.87 34.13
C ALA A 36 -68.35 -39.17 34.31
N PRO A 37 -69.29 -39.72 35.09
CA PRO A 37 -70.51 -38.98 35.42
C PRO A 37 -70.13 -37.74 36.23
N VAL A 38 -70.67 -36.59 35.81
CA VAL A 38 -70.60 -35.33 36.56
C VAL A 38 -71.24 -35.57 37.92
N SER A 39 -70.57 -35.20 39.01
CA SER A 39 -71.09 -35.42 40.36
C SER A 39 -72.33 -34.54 40.60
N ASP A 40 -73.25 -34.99 41.47
CA ASP A 40 -74.42 -34.18 41.85
C ASP A 40 -74.01 -32.82 42.46
N GLU A 41 -72.83 -32.74 43.10
CA GLU A 41 -72.22 -31.49 43.60
C GLU A 41 -71.75 -30.56 42.48
N ASP A 42 -71.19 -31.10 41.39
CA ASP A 42 -70.82 -30.30 40.22
C ASP A 42 -72.06 -29.81 39.47
N ILE A 43 -73.12 -30.62 39.41
CA ILE A 43 -74.43 -30.21 38.85
C ILE A 43 -75.06 -29.11 39.70
N GLU A 44 -74.99 -29.20 41.03
CA GLU A 44 -75.56 -28.21 41.95
C GLU A 44 -74.75 -26.89 41.96
N ALA A 45 -73.41 -26.96 41.93
CA ALA A 45 -72.53 -25.80 41.81
C ALA A 45 -72.70 -25.08 40.46
N ILE A 46 -72.89 -25.81 39.38
CA ILE A 46 -73.17 -25.26 38.05
C ILE A 46 -74.60 -24.69 37.99
N SER A 47 -75.59 -25.35 38.59
CA SER A 47 -76.97 -24.85 38.66
C SER A 47 -77.08 -23.53 39.44
N THR A 48 -76.24 -23.35 40.46
CA THR A 48 -76.17 -22.14 41.29
C THR A 48 -75.47 -20.99 40.56
N ALA A 49 -74.48 -21.28 39.71
CA ALA A 49 -73.80 -20.30 38.86
C ALA A 49 -74.61 -19.90 37.60
N LEU A 50 -75.58 -20.73 37.18
CA LEU A 50 -76.42 -20.54 35.99
C LEU A 50 -77.85 -20.03 36.29
N GLN A 51 -78.20 -19.79 37.55
CA GLN A 51 -79.50 -19.14 37.84
C GLN A 51 -79.51 -17.73 37.21
N PRO A 52 -80.49 -17.39 36.37
CA PRO A 52 -80.63 -16.02 35.92
C PRO A 52 -80.87 -15.14 37.16
N PRO A 53 -80.06 -14.10 37.40
CA PRO A 53 -80.34 -13.19 38.50
C PRO A 53 -81.70 -12.53 38.28
N ALA A 54 -82.43 -12.29 39.38
CA ALA A 54 -83.69 -11.59 39.38
C ALA A 54 -83.58 -10.28 38.57
N MET A 55 -84.52 -10.10 37.63
CA MET A 55 -84.54 -9.06 36.61
C MET A 55 -84.12 -7.66 37.10
N GLY A 56 -82.99 -7.18 36.60
CA GLY A 56 -82.73 -5.77 36.34
C GLY A 56 -82.86 -5.52 34.84
N VAL A 57 -83.87 -4.76 34.42
CA VAL A 57 -84.16 -4.49 33.00
C VAL A 57 -83.07 -3.58 32.42
N ARG A 58 -82.20 -4.10 31.55
CA ARG A 58 -81.37 -3.26 30.66
C ARG A 58 -82.06 -3.17 29.30
N SER A 59 -82.50 -1.97 28.92
CA SER A 59 -83.00 -1.69 27.57
C SER A 59 -81.83 -1.72 26.59
N LEU A 60 -82.05 -2.27 25.40
CA LEU A 60 -81.10 -2.23 24.29
C LEU A 60 -80.76 -0.79 23.94
N ARG A 61 -79.47 -0.50 23.73
CA ARG A 61 -79.00 0.82 23.32
C ARG A 61 -79.38 1.05 21.86
N SER A 62 -79.96 2.20 21.54
CA SER A 62 -80.41 2.53 20.19
C SER A 62 -79.22 2.68 19.23
N THR A 63 -79.42 2.26 17.98
CA THR A 63 -78.48 2.48 16.88
C THR A 63 -78.20 3.98 16.74
N GLY A 64 -76.95 4.41 16.90
CA GLY A 64 -76.52 5.80 16.75
C GLY A 64 -76.44 6.64 18.03
N SER A 65 -76.71 6.09 19.22
CA SER A 65 -76.62 6.81 20.51
C SER A 65 -75.51 6.30 21.45
N SER A 66 -74.78 5.24 21.09
CA SER A 66 -73.79 4.62 21.97
C SER A 66 -72.38 5.19 21.78
N SER A 67 -71.77 5.66 22.87
CA SER A 67 -70.33 5.90 22.98
C SER A 67 -69.57 4.58 22.80
N THR A 68 -68.68 4.50 21.79
CA THR A 68 -67.75 3.37 21.52
C THR A 68 -67.07 2.82 22.79
N GLY A 69 -66.73 3.67 23.76
CA GLY A 69 -66.07 3.27 25.01
C GLY A 69 -66.96 2.54 26.03
N ASP A 70 -68.28 2.52 25.82
CA ASP A 70 -69.24 1.81 26.68
C ASP A 70 -69.87 0.60 25.96
N PHE A 71 -69.62 0.41 24.67
CA PHE A 71 -70.24 -0.64 23.85
C PHE A 71 -69.38 -1.91 23.87
N VAL A 72 -69.93 -3.02 24.34
CA VAL A 72 -69.21 -4.30 24.48
C VAL A 72 -69.65 -5.29 23.39
N VAL A 73 -68.72 -5.69 22.54
CA VAL A 73 -68.92 -6.75 21.54
C VAL A 73 -68.39 -8.06 22.10
N ALA A 74 -69.27 -9.04 22.29
CA ALA A 74 -68.84 -10.39 22.61
C ALA A 74 -68.51 -11.16 21.32
N ILE A 75 -67.25 -11.60 21.19
CA ILE A 75 -66.78 -12.41 20.07
C ILE A 75 -66.61 -13.85 20.55
N ASP A 76 -67.38 -14.76 19.95
CA ASP A 76 -67.27 -16.20 20.20
C ASP A 76 -66.61 -16.91 19.02
N ALA A 77 -65.45 -17.52 19.27
CA ALA A 77 -64.89 -18.51 18.37
C ALA A 77 -65.69 -19.80 18.56
N GLY A 78 -66.55 -20.12 17.60
CA GLY A 78 -67.32 -21.36 17.59
C GLY A 78 -66.41 -22.57 17.79
N HIS A 79 -66.87 -23.54 18.58
CA HIS A 79 -66.13 -24.76 18.93
C HIS A 79 -64.81 -24.48 19.71
N GLY A 80 -64.10 -25.53 20.13
CA GLY A 80 -62.85 -25.43 20.91
C GLY A 80 -62.66 -26.58 21.90
N GLY A 81 -61.43 -26.83 22.34
CA GLY A 81 -61.12 -27.95 23.24
C GLY A 81 -61.25 -29.28 22.50
N ASN A 82 -61.98 -30.27 23.04
CA ASN A 82 -62.23 -31.53 22.31
C ASN A 82 -63.43 -31.46 21.34
N ASP A 83 -64.09 -30.31 21.20
CA ASP A 83 -65.06 -30.09 20.11
C ASP A 83 -64.34 -29.41 18.93
N PRO A 84 -63.94 -30.14 17.88
CA PRO A 84 -63.28 -29.57 16.73
C PRO A 84 -64.19 -28.74 15.81
N GLY A 85 -65.51 -28.81 16.03
CA GLY A 85 -66.48 -28.42 15.01
C GLY A 85 -66.34 -29.29 13.75
N ALA A 86 -66.67 -28.73 12.60
CA ALA A 86 -66.56 -29.39 11.32
C ALA A 86 -65.08 -29.67 10.93
N LEU A 87 -64.85 -30.84 10.33
CA LEU A 87 -63.57 -31.26 9.76
C LEU A 87 -63.72 -31.41 8.25
N GLY A 88 -62.82 -30.79 7.48
CA GLY A 88 -62.86 -30.87 6.02
C GLY A 88 -61.60 -30.32 5.37
N ASN A 89 -61.21 -30.89 4.23
CA ASN A 89 -60.07 -30.42 3.42
C ASN A 89 -58.75 -30.25 4.21
N GLY A 90 -58.52 -31.07 5.25
CA GLY A 90 -57.33 -31.02 6.10
C GLY A 90 -57.35 -29.91 7.16
N MET A 91 -58.51 -29.29 7.40
CA MET A 91 -58.69 -28.18 8.32
C MET A 91 -59.73 -28.50 9.39
N ARG A 92 -59.63 -27.77 10.50
CA ARG A 92 -60.49 -27.85 11.66
C ARG A 92 -61.20 -26.51 11.85
N GLU A 93 -62.53 -26.54 12.00
CA GLU A 93 -63.33 -25.33 12.20
C GLU A 93 -62.81 -24.50 13.37
N SER A 94 -62.57 -25.12 14.53
CA SER A 94 -62.14 -24.43 15.75
C SER A 94 -60.82 -23.65 15.63
N ASP A 95 -59.93 -24.03 14.70
CA ASP A 95 -58.66 -23.35 14.45
C ASP A 95 -58.88 -22.09 13.60
N LEU A 96 -59.73 -22.20 12.59
CA LEU A 96 -60.07 -21.10 11.69
C LEU A 96 -60.94 -20.06 12.39
N THR A 97 -61.95 -20.49 13.16
CA THR A 97 -62.82 -19.59 13.92
C THR A 97 -62.04 -18.87 15.02
N LEU A 98 -61.03 -19.51 15.64
CA LEU A 98 -60.13 -18.84 16.59
C LEU A 98 -59.27 -17.76 15.91
N ARG A 99 -58.69 -18.05 14.74
CA ARG A 99 -57.93 -17.07 13.95
C ARG A 99 -58.79 -15.88 13.53
N MET A 100 -60.02 -16.14 13.08
CA MET A 100 -61.01 -15.11 12.75
C MET A 100 -61.38 -14.28 13.99
N ALA A 101 -61.69 -14.94 15.12
CA ALA A 101 -62.09 -14.26 16.35
C ALA A 101 -60.98 -13.38 16.94
N GLN A 102 -59.73 -13.84 16.92
CA GLN A 102 -58.59 -13.04 17.37
C GLN A 102 -58.36 -11.83 16.45
N ALA A 103 -58.47 -12.00 15.13
CA ALA A 103 -58.36 -10.90 14.19
C ALA A 103 -59.52 -9.90 14.32
N ALA A 104 -60.74 -10.38 14.56
CA ALA A 104 -61.92 -9.56 14.82
C ALA A 104 -61.77 -8.76 16.12
N ARG A 105 -61.29 -9.39 17.19
CA ARG A 105 -60.94 -8.73 18.46
C ARG A 105 -59.94 -7.62 18.23
N ASP A 106 -58.83 -7.92 17.56
CA ASP A 106 -57.75 -6.95 17.36
C ASP A 106 -58.22 -5.74 16.54
N GLU A 107 -59.11 -5.94 15.56
CA GLU A 107 -59.73 -4.87 14.79
C GLU A 107 -60.70 -4.02 15.62
N LEU A 108 -61.57 -4.66 16.40
CA LEU A 108 -62.51 -3.97 17.30
C LEU A 108 -61.76 -3.15 18.37
N VAL A 109 -60.74 -3.74 19.00
CA VAL A 109 -59.89 -3.07 20.00
C VAL A 109 -59.10 -1.93 19.36
N ARG A 110 -58.55 -2.11 18.15
CA ARG A 110 -57.88 -1.03 17.40
C ARG A 110 -58.81 0.17 17.16
N ASN A 111 -60.09 -0.13 16.95
CA ASN A 111 -61.15 0.86 16.80
C ASN A 111 -61.76 1.35 18.13
N GLY A 112 -61.18 0.98 19.27
CA GLY A 112 -61.58 1.47 20.59
C GLY A 112 -62.90 0.89 21.10
N VAL A 113 -63.34 -0.24 20.55
CA VAL A 113 -64.51 -1.00 21.00
C VAL A 113 -64.11 -1.97 22.10
N ASN A 114 -64.90 -2.08 23.17
CA ASN A 114 -64.66 -3.07 24.21
C ASN A 114 -65.04 -4.46 23.68
N VAL A 115 -64.14 -5.43 23.83
CA VAL A 115 -64.37 -6.80 23.36
C VAL A 115 -64.40 -7.76 24.55
N CYS A 116 -65.47 -8.55 24.64
CA CYS A 116 -65.50 -9.74 25.50
C CYS A 116 -65.17 -10.95 24.63
N MET A 117 -63.93 -11.44 24.70
CA MET A 117 -63.61 -12.73 24.10
C MET A 117 -64.26 -13.84 24.91
N ILE A 118 -65.06 -14.67 24.24
CA ILE A 118 -65.61 -15.87 24.88
C ILE A 118 -64.50 -16.90 25.09
N ARG A 119 -63.59 -17.03 24.12
CA ARG A 119 -62.44 -17.94 24.16
C ARG A 119 -61.16 -17.26 23.64
N GLU A 120 -60.03 -17.46 24.31
CA GLU A 120 -58.72 -16.86 23.95
C GLU A 120 -57.72 -17.87 23.32
N GLY A 121 -57.98 -19.18 23.45
CA GLY A 121 -57.14 -20.25 22.91
C GLY A 121 -57.92 -21.55 22.71
N ASP A 122 -57.35 -22.61 22.12
CA ASP A 122 -58.04 -23.88 21.87
C ASP A 122 -58.29 -24.69 23.14
N THR A 123 -59.31 -24.28 23.89
CA THR A 123 -59.69 -24.79 25.22
C THR A 123 -61.21 -24.84 25.33
N TYR A 124 -61.74 -25.72 26.19
CA TYR A 124 -63.12 -25.60 26.64
C TYR A 124 -63.30 -24.28 27.39
N VAL A 125 -64.46 -23.63 27.23
CA VAL A 125 -64.72 -22.39 27.96
C VAL A 125 -65.21 -22.71 29.38
N PHE A 126 -66.10 -23.70 29.56
CA PHE A 126 -66.68 -24.00 30.87
C PHE A 126 -67.02 -25.48 31.16
N SER A 127 -67.53 -26.28 30.22
CA SER A 127 -68.01 -27.66 30.51
C SER A 127 -68.01 -28.60 29.29
N PRO A 128 -67.80 -29.92 29.46
CA PRO A 128 -68.05 -30.92 28.41
C PRO A 128 -69.55 -31.13 28.10
N ASN A 129 -70.47 -30.61 28.93
CA ASN A 129 -71.90 -30.64 28.65
C ASN A 129 -72.28 -29.48 27.71
N VAL A 130 -72.73 -29.82 26.50
CA VAL A 130 -73.03 -28.85 25.42
C VAL A 130 -74.09 -27.81 25.83
N SER A 131 -75.14 -28.21 26.55
CA SER A 131 -76.19 -27.27 26.97
C SER A 131 -75.67 -26.27 28.01
N LEU A 132 -74.86 -26.74 28.97
CA LEU A 132 -74.25 -25.89 29.99
C LEU A 132 -73.17 -24.97 29.38
N GLU A 133 -72.39 -25.48 28.42
CA GLU A 133 -71.38 -24.72 27.69
C GLU A 133 -72.00 -23.55 26.91
N LEU A 134 -73.05 -23.80 26.13
CA LEU A 134 -73.70 -22.76 25.32
C LEU A 134 -74.37 -21.66 26.18
N GLN A 135 -74.95 -22.03 27.33
CA GLN A 135 -75.48 -21.05 28.28
C GLN A 135 -74.36 -20.28 28.99
N ALA A 136 -73.26 -20.93 29.37
CA ALA A 136 -72.14 -20.29 30.04
C ALA A 136 -71.44 -19.25 29.14
N ARG A 137 -71.32 -19.51 27.84
CA ARG A 137 -70.76 -18.56 26.86
C ARG A 137 -71.53 -17.24 26.80
N THR A 138 -72.86 -17.31 26.75
CA THR A 138 -73.72 -16.10 26.74
C THR A 138 -73.81 -15.44 28.11
N THR A 139 -73.71 -16.22 29.20
CA THR A 139 -73.62 -15.69 30.57
C THR A 139 -72.32 -14.90 30.77
N LYS A 140 -71.20 -15.38 30.24
CA LYS A 140 -69.92 -14.63 30.23
C LYS A 140 -70.07 -13.30 29.50
N ALA A 141 -70.70 -13.31 28.33
CA ALA A 141 -70.99 -12.09 27.57
C ALA A 141 -71.88 -11.12 28.37
N HIS A 142 -72.95 -11.61 28.99
CA HIS A 142 -73.84 -10.83 29.83
C HIS A 142 -73.11 -10.18 31.01
N ASN A 143 -72.29 -10.95 31.73
CA ASN A 143 -71.51 -10.46 32.87
C ASN A 143 -70.45 -9.43 32.46
N ALA A 144 -69.93 -9.54 31.24
CA ALA A 144 -69.06 -8.53 30.64
C ALA A 144 -69.82 -7.29 30.13
N GLY A 145 -71.15 -7.29 30.21
CA GLY A 145 -72.00 -6.18 29.81
C GLY A 145 -72.24 -6.08 28.30
N ALA A 146 -72.12 -7.19 27.56
CA ALA A 146 -72.26 -7.26 26.11
C ALA A 146 -73.53 -6.57 25.58
N ASP A 147 -73.35 -5.75 24.55
CA ASP A 147 -74.42 -5.10 23.79
C ASP A 147 -74.73 -5.88 22.49
N VAL A 148 -73.82 -6.75 22.04
CA VAL A 148 -74.00 -7.68 20.92
C VAL A 148 -73.13 -8.92 21.10
N TYR A 149 -73.60 -10.06 20.61
CA TYR A 149 -72.88 -11.33 20.59
C TYR A 149 -72.72 -11.83 19.16
N VAL A 150 -71.48 -12.09 18.73
CA VAL A 150 -71.14 -12.56 17.38
C VAL A 150 -70.39 -13.88 17.50
N SER A 151 -71.04 -14.97 17.09
CA SER A 151 -70.46 -16.32 17.05
C SER A 151 -69.93 -16.63 15.67
N LEU A 152 -68.66 -16.97 15.54
CA LEU A 152 -68.00 -17.27 14.27
C LEU A 152 -67.94 -18.79 14.07
N HIS A 153 -68.51 -19.27 12.98
CA HIS A 153 -68.65 -20.68 12.63
C HIS A 153 -68.35 -20.93 11.14
N ILE A 154 -68.23 -22.20 10.78
CA ILE A 154 -68.03 -22.69 9.41
C ILE A 154 -68.89 -23.95 9.21
N ASN A 155 -69.77 -23.89 8.22
CA ASN A 155 -70.70 -24.98 7.91
C ASN A 155 -69.99 -26.24 7.37
N SER A 156 -70.72 -27.36 7.40
CA SER A 156 -70.46 -28.57 6.60
C SER A 156 -71.79 -29.19 6.12
N GLY A 157 -71.74 -30.15 5.20
CA GLY A 157 -72.93 -30.85 4.69
C GLY A 157 -73.21 -30.60 3.20
N GLY A 158 -72.19 -30.35 2.39
CA GLY A 158 -72.27 -30.31 0.93
C GLY A 158 -72.77 -28.99 0.31
N GLY A 159 -72.78 -27.89 1.07
CA GLY A 159 -73.15 -26.56 0.58
C GLY A 159 -71.99 -25.72 0.06
N SER A 160 -72.26 -24.45 -0.23
CA SER A 160 -71.24 -23.41 -0.43
C SER A 160 -71.79 -22.02 -0.12
N GLY A 161 -70.88 -21.13 0.27
CA GLY A 161 -71.14 -19.72 0.56
C GLY A 161 -71.39 -19.39 2.03
N ALA A 162 -71.27 -18.11 2.37
CA ALA A 162 -71.49 -17.58 3.71
C ALA A 162 -72.98 -17.34 3.99
N GLU A 163 -73.40 -17.61 5.22
CA GLU A 163 -74.72 -17.30 5.75
C GLU A 163 -74.66 -16.76 7.18
N VAL A 164 -75.67 -16.02 7.61
CA VAL A 164 -75.72 -15.48 8.98
C VAL A 164 -77.08 -15.76 9.62
N TRP A 165 -77.09 -16.39 10.79
CA TRP A 165 -78.29 -16.64 11.57
C TRP A 165 -78.50 -15.54 12.61
N TYR A 166 -79.73 -15.05 12.72
CA TYR A 166 -80.09 -13.94 13.61
C TYR A 166 -81.35 -14.22 14.45
N PRO A 167 -81.61 -13.45 15.52
CA PRO A 167 -82.79 -13.62 16.35
C PRO A 167 -84.07 -13.33 15.56
N ARG A 168 -85.09 -14.17 15.73
CA ARG A 168 -86.38 -14.05 15.04
C ARG A 168 -87.05 -12.69 15.22
N THR A 169 -87.63 -12.19 14.15
CA THR A 169 -88.33 -10.89 14.13
C THR A 169 -89.81 -10.97 14.45
N ASP A 170 -90.41 -12.15 14.41
CA ASP A 170 -91.82 -12.43 14.67
C ASP A 170 -92.13 -12.73 16.16
N ILE A 171 -91.31 -12.23 17.08
CA ILE A 171 -91.36 -12.54 18.52
C ILE A 171 -91.62 -11.27 19.34
N SER A 172 -92.56 -11.34 20.31
CA SER A 172 -92.90 -10.25 21.24
C SER A 172 -91.94 -10.08 22.41
N TYR A 173 -91.17 -11.12 22.76
CA TYR A 173 -90.14 -11.03 23.78
C TYR A 173 -88.93 -10.30 23.21
N ARG A 174 -88.68 -9.08 23.69
CA ARG A 174 -87.54 -8.22 23.29
C ARG A 174 -87.39 -8.13 21.75
N PRO A 175 -88.41 -7.60 21.04
CA PRO A 175 -88.44 -7.56 19.57
C PRO A 175 -87.26 -6.82 18.95
N GLU A 176 -86.66 -5.88 19.70
CA GLU A 176 -85.48 -5.13 19.32
C GLU A 176 -84.25 -6.02 19.04
N CYS A 177 -84.09 -7.16 19.74
CA CYS A 177 -83.04 -8.13 19.45
C CYS A 177 -83.17 -8.68 18.02
N GLY A 178 -84.40 -8.93 17.56
CA GLY A 178 -84.67 -9.42 16.22
C GLY A 178 -84.38 -8.38 15.14
N THR A 179 -84.81 -7.13 15.36
CA THR A 179 -84.58 -6.05 14.39
C THR A 179 -83.09 -5.72 14.26
N THR A 180 -82.39 -5.56 15.39
CA THR A 180 -80.95 -5.27 15.41
C THR A 180 -80.13 -6.43 14.88
N GLY A 181 -80.45 -7.67 15.27
CA GLY A 181 -79.74 -8.85 14.78
C GLY A 181 -79.92 -9.05 13.27
N ARG A 182 -81.13 -8.81 12.73
CA ARG A 182 -81.39 -8.87 11.27
C ARG A 182 -80.54 -7.86 10.49
N GLY A 183 -80.46 -6.63 10.98
CA GLY A 183 -79.67 -5.58 10.34
C GLY A 183 -78.17 -5.90 10.35
N LEU A 184 -77.63 -6.28 11.51
CA LEU A 184 -76.23 -6.66 11.65
C LEU A 184 -75.87 -7.85 10.76
N ALA A 185 -76.71 -8.89 10.75
CA ALA A 185 -76.50 -10.07 9.91
C ALA A 185 -76.42 -9.70 8.42
N GLY A 186 -77.24 -8.75 7.97
CA GLY A 186 -77.19 -8.23 6.61
C GLY A 186 -75.87 -7.54 6.28
N THR A 187 -75.37 -6.69 7.18
CA THR A 187 -74.09 -5.97 7.02
C THR A 187 -72.90 -6.93 6.99
N VAL A 188 -72.85 -7.89 7.92
CA VAL A 188 -71.80 -8.92 7.98
C VAL A 188 -71.77 -9.71 6.67
N LEU A 189 -72.92 -10.23 6.24
CA LEU A 189 -73.00 -11.00 5.00
C LEU A 189 -72.53 -10.20 3.80
N SER A 190 -72.94 -8.92 3.68
CA SER A 190 -72.50 -8.06 2.58
C SER A 190 -71.00 -7.79 2.59
N ARG A 191 -70.38 -7.58 3.75
CA ARG A 191 -68.91 -7.41 3.83
C ARG A 191 -68.14 -8.67 3.46
N LEU A 192 -68.69 -9.85 3.77
CA LEU A 192 -68.09 -11.12 3.38
C LEU A 192 -68.22 -11.43 1.89
N THR A 193 -69.26 -10.92 1.20
CA THR A 193 -69.61 -11.42 -0.16
C THR A 193 -69.62 -10.38 -1.26
N ASP A 194 -69.95 -9.12 -0.98
CA ASP A 194 -70.28 -8.13 -2.02
C ASP A 194 -69.03 -7.36 -2.45
N GLY A 195 -68.39 -7.84 -3.53
CA GLY A 195 -67.13 -7.26 -4.04
C GLY A 195 -65.91 -7.51 -3.14
N SER A 196 -66.05 -8.40 -2.14
CA SER A 196 -64.96 -8.78 -1.24
C SER A 196 -63.87 -9.58 -1.99
N PRO A 197 -62.61 -9.51 -1.54
CA PRO A 197 -61.52 -10.30 -2.12
C PRO A 197 -61.58 -11.79 -1.74
N PHE A 198 -62.55 -12.17 -0.90
CA PHE A 198 -62.59 -13.48 -0.26
C PHE A 198 -63.10 -14.59 -1.17
N GLY A 199 -63.84 -14.26 -2.22
CA GLY A 199 -64.35 -15.26 -3.17
C GLY A 199 -65.36 -16.24 -2.58
N ILE A 200 -66.01 -15.90 -1.47
CA ILE A 200 -67.08 -16.69 -0.85
C ILE A 200 -68.44 -16.29 -1.43
N ARG A 201 -69.25 -17.28 -1.81
CA ARG A 201 -70.58 -17.06 -2.39
C ARG A 201 -71.56 -16.50 -1.34
N ARG A 202 -72.46 -15.59 -1.74
CA ARG A 202 -73.58 -15.14 -0.89
C ARG A 202 -74.69 -16.21 -0.82
N ARG A 203 -75.04 -16.68 0.38
CA ARG A 203 -76.14 -17.63 0.59
C ARG A 203 -77.39 -16.98 1.17
N GLY A 204 -77.28 -16.24 2.27
CA GLY A 204 -78.42 -15.50 2.85
C GLY A 204 -78.30 -15.26 4.35
N ILE A 205 -79.31 -14.57 4.90
CA ILE A 205 -79.51 -14.42 6.35
C ILE A 205 -80.76 -15.17 6.76
N PHE A 206 -80.72 -15.88 7.89
CA PHE A 206 -81.77 -16.82 8.28
C PHE A 206 -82.18 -16.69 9.76
N GLU A 207 -83.42 -17.03 10.07
CA GLU A 207 -83.97 -17.12 11.43
C GLU A 207 -84.64 -18.49 11.61
N ARG A 208 -84.66 -19.05 12.82
CA ARG A 208 -85.24 -20.38 13.08
C ARG A 208 -85.98 -20.46 14.42
N LYS A 209 -87.19 -21.02 14.37
CA LYS A 209 -88.12 -21.14 15.49
C LYS A 209 -87.86 -22.41 16.31
N ASN A 210 -87.87 -22.29 17.64
CA ASN A 210 -87.97 -23.42 18.55
C ASN A 210 -89.43 -23.68 18.92
N VAL A 211 -89.94 -24.86 18.60
CA VAL A 211 -91.32 -25.27 18.95
C VAL A 211 -91.42 -25.94 20.31
N GLU A 212 -90.27 -26.25 20.93
CA GLU A 212 -90.18 -27.03 22.18
C GLU A 212 -90.00 -26.15 23.43
N SER A 213 -89.68 -24.87 23.26
CA SER A 213 -89.52 -23.92 24.38
C SER A 213 -90.04 -22.52 24.07
N THR A 214 -90.52 -21.83 25.10
CA THR A 214 -91.02 -20.45 25.05
C THR A 214 -90.16 -19.50 25.88
N TYR A 215 -90.16 -18.22 25.52
CA TYR A 215 -89.70 -17.15 26.38
C TYR A 215 -90.69 -16.88 27.53
N PRO A 216 -90.32 -16.09 28.56
CA PRO A 216 -91.19 -15.77 29.69
C PRO A 216 -92.55 -15.13 29.32
N ASP A 217 -92.66 -14.48 28.17
CA ASP A 217 -93.92 -13.88 27.68
C ASP A 217 -94.83 -14.87 26.93
N GLY A 218 -94.43 -16.15 26.85
CA GLY A 218 -95.15 -17.23 26.16
C GLY A 218 -94.87 -17.32 24.65
N SER A 219 -94.08 -16.41 24.07
CA SER A 219 -93.67 -16.51 22.67
C SER A 219 -92.69 -17.67 22.45
N LEU A 220 -92.81 -18.36 21.32
CA LEU A 220 -91.92 -19.47 20.98
C LEU A 220 -90.50 -18.95 20.73
N SER A 221 -89.52 -19.57 21.40
CA SER A 221 -88.16 -19.06 21.49
C SER A 221 -87.32 -19.25 20.22
N ASP A 222 -86.11 -18.68 20.20
CA ASP A 222 -85.13 -18.89 19.13
C ASP A 222 -84.53 -20.31 19.22
N TRP A 223 -84.27 -20.94 18.05
CA TRP A 223 -83.74 -22.31 17.96
C TRP A 223 -82.32 -22.43 18.54
N TYR A 224 -81.40 -21.60 18.07
CA TYR A 224 -79.99 -21.66 18.48
C TYR A 224 -79.82 -21.11 19.89
N ALA A 225 -79.19 -21.90 20.76
CA ALA A 225 -79.06 -21.58 22.19
C ALA A 225 -78.34 -20.24 22.43
N VAL A 226 -77.25 -19.94 21.71
CA VAL A 226 -76.53 -18.67 21.89
C VAL A 226 -77.36 -17.46 21.47
N ILE A 227 -78.20 -17.59 20.43
CA ILE A 227 -79.14 -16.54 20.02
C ILE A 227 -80.25 -16.37 21.06
N ARG A 228 -80.80 -17.49 21.54
CA ARG A 228 -81.87 -17.51 22.55
C ARG A 228 -81.43 -16.90 23.88
N HIS A 229 -80.32 -17.37 24.44
CA HIS A 229 -79.81 -16.90 25.72
C HIS A 229 -79.31 -15.45 25.64
N SER A 230 -78.71 -15.02 24.52
CA SER A 230 -78.40 -13.60 24.30
C SER A 230 -79.65 -12.73 24.40
N ARG A 231 -80.76 -13.15 23.78
CA ARG A 231 -82.04 -12.44 23.90
C ARG A 231 -82.57 -12.44 25.33
N GLU A 232 -82.49 -13.55 26.06
CA GLU A 232 -82.86 -13.65 27.49
C GLU A 232 -82.03 -12.71 28.37
N TYR A 233 -80.78 -12.43 27.98
CA TYR A 233 -79.90 -11.48 28.65
C TYR A 233 -80.00 -10.04 28.16
N GLY A 234 -80.62 -9.80 26.99
CA GLY A 234 -81.06 -8.47 26.55
C GLY A 234 -80.24 -7.87 25.44
N PHE A 235 -79.49 -8.67 24.71
CA PHE A 235 -78.68 -8.26 23.57
C PHE A 235 -78.89 -9.19 22.37
N PRO A 236 -78.76 -8.70 21.12
CA PRO A 236 -78.81 -9.55 19.93
C PRO A 236 -77.59 -10.48 19.87
N GLY A 237 -77.84 -11.76 19.58
CA GLY A 237 -76.81 -12.74 19.22
C GLY A 237 -76.97 -13.16 17.76
N ILE A 238 -75.87 -13.18 17.00
CA ILE A 238 -75.81 -13.72 15.63
C ILE A 238 -74.78 -14.84 15.52
N ILE A 239 -74.99 -15.73 14.54
CA ILE A 239 -74.05 -16.79 14.17
C ILE A 239 -73.63 -16.55 12.71
N VAL A 240 -72.35 -16.37 12.48
CA VAL A 240 -71.76 -16.13 11.16
C VAL A 240 -71.14 -17.42 10.67
N GLU A 241 -71.74 -18.02 9.63
CA GLU A 241 -71.19 -19.17 8.93
C GLU A 241 -70.39 -18.69 7.72
N HIS A 242 -69.06 -18.75 7.78
CA HIS A 242 -68.18 -18.09 6.81
C HIS A 242 -68.06 -18.81 5.46
N GLY A 243 -68.61 -20.01 5.35
CA GLY A 243 -68.48 -20.89 4.20
C GLY A 243 -68.68 -22.34 4.62
N PHE A 244 -68.40 -23.28 3.71
CA PHE A 244 -68.51 -24.71 3.96
C PHE A 244 -67.12 -25.37 3.95
N ILE A 245 -66.67 -25.92 5.08
CA ILE A 245 -65.30 -26.47 5.22
C ILE A 245 -65.06 -27.71 4.35
N ASP A 246 -66.13 -28.43 3.99
CA ASP A 246 -66.12 -29.58 3.09
C ASP A 246 -66.18 -29.20 1.61
N ASN A 247 -66.51 -27.95 1.28
CA ASN A 247 -66.40 -27.42 -0.07
C ASN A 247 -64.97 -26.93 -0.35
N TYR A 248 -64.28 -27.53 -1.33
CA TYR A 248 -62.88 -27.21 -1.62
C TYR A 248 -62.62 -25.71 -1.92
N SER A 249 -63.53 -25.05 -2.64
CA SER A 249 -63.34 -23.63 -2.99
C SER A 249 -63.48 -22.73 -1.76
N ASP A 250 -64.52 -22.95 -0.95
CA ASP A 250 -64.70 -22.21 0.29
C ASP A 250 -63.53 -22.50 1.24
N ALA A 251 -63.13 -23.77 1.39
CA ALA A 251 -62.02 -24.21 2.23
C ALA A 251 -60.69 -23.48 1.93
N VAL A 252 -60.30 -23.37 0.65
CA VAL A 252 -59.08 -22.65 0.25
C VAL A 252 -59.14 -21.18 0.65
N ASN A 253 -60.30 -20.54 0.46
CA ASN A 253 -60.49 -19.14 0.76
C ASN A 253 -60.59 -18.88 2.28
N LEU A 254 -61.26 -19.76 3.03
CA LEU A 254 -61.33 -19.74 4.49
C LEU A 254 -59.91 -19.80 5.09
N ASN A 255 -59.05 -20.71 4.63
CA ASN A 255 -57.68 -20.78 5.17
C ASN A 255 -56.84 -19.55 4.82
N ARG A 256 -56.93 -19.10 3.56
CA ARG A 256 -56.15 -17.97 3.04
C ARG A 256 -56.55 -16.66 3.71
N TYR A 257 -57.84 -16.47 3.96
CA TYR A 257 -58.40 -15.19 4.37
C TYR A 257 -58.99 -15.19 5.78
N ALA A 258 -58.81 -16.23 6.60
CA ALA A 258 -59.38 -16.32 7.96
C ALA A 258 -59.27 -15.01 8.76
N GLU A 259 -58.05 -14.47 8.92
CA GLU A 259 -57.85 -13.22 9.67
C GLU A 259 -58.49 -12.01 8.98
N ALA A 260 -58.53 -11.98 7.65
CA ALA A 260 -59.15 -10.89 6.90
C ALA A 260 -60.68 -10.93 6.93
N MET A 261 -61.28 -12.13 6.97
CA MET A 261 -62.71 -12.35 7.18
C MET A 261 -63.10 -11.91 8.59
N GLY A 262 -62.34 -12.32 9.61
CA GLY A 262 -62.55 -11.86 10.99
C GLY A 262 -62.49 -10.33 11.14
N ARG A 263 -61.54 -9.67 10.46
CA ARG A 263 -61.52 -8.19 10.37
C ARG A 263 -62.76 -7.63 9.67
N ALA A 264 -63.26 -8.30 8.63
CA ALA A 264 -64.46 -7.86 7.92
C ALA A 264 -65.73 -7.99 8.79
N ASP A 265 -65.82 -9.01 9.65
CA ASP A 265 -66.91 -9.13 10.63
C ASP A 265 -66.85 -8.01 11.67
N ALA A 266 -65.64 -7.73 12.18
CA ALA A 266 -65.41 -6.61 13.08
C ALA A 266 -65.80 -5.28 12.43
N ASP A 267 -65.36 -5.02 11.19
CA ASP A 267 -65.75 -3.83 10.44
C ASP A 267 -67.27 -3.76 10.22
N ALA A 268 -67.94 -4.89 10.01
CA ALA A 268 -69.40 -4.93 9.87
C ALA A 268 -70.11 -4.52 11.17
N VAL A 269 -69.62 -5.00 12.31
CA VAL A 269 -70.10 -4.58 13.63
C VAL A 269 -69.83 -3.08 13.84
N ILE A 270 -68.63 -2.61 13.49
CA ILE A 270 -68.25 -1.19 13.61
C ILE A 270 -69.15 -0.30 12.75
N ASP A 271 -69.35 -0.63 11.48
CA ASP A 271 -70.20 0.14 10.58
C ASP A 271 -71.65 0.16 11.04
N TYR A 272 -72.19 -1.01 11.36
CA TYR A 272 -73.61 -1.16 11.66
C TYR A 272 -74.01 -0.40 12.93
N PHE A 273 -73.18 -0.49 13.98
CA PHE A 273 -73.42 0.22 15.24
C PHE A 273 -72.81 1.63 15.26
N GLY A 274 -72.06 2.00 14.22
CA GLY A 274 -71.39 3.29 14.11
C GLY A 274 -70.26 3.49 15.12
N LEU A 275 -69.54 2.41 15.45
CA LEU A 275 -68.43 2.37 16.39
C LEU A 275 -67.14 2.86 15.71
N GLY A 276 -66.01 2.83 16.41
CA GLY A 276 -64.72 3.18 15.83
C GLY A 276 -64.32 4.66 15.93
N TYR A 277 -63.15 4.95 15.36
CA TYR A 277 -62.65 6.31 15.20
C TYR A 277 -62.96 6.82 13.78
N ARG A 278 -63.47 8.06 13.68
CA ARG A 278 -63.83 8.69 12.42
C ARG A 278 -63.03 9.97 12.22
N TRP A 279 -62.39 10.08 11.06
CA TRP A 279 -61.76 11.32 10.63
C TRP A 279 -62.83 12.35 10.28
N VAL A 280 -62.74 13.52 10.90
CA VAL A 280 -63.63 14.65 10.63
C VAL A 280 -62.80 15.91 10.48
N ARG A 281 -63.32 16.90 9.76
CA ARG A 281 -62.69 18.23 9.66
C ARG A 281 -63.09 19.08 10.86
N SER A 282 -62.18 19.94 11.31
CA SER A 282 -62.49 21.04 12.22
C SER A 282 -63.56 21.97 11.64
N GLU A 283 -64.22 22.79 12.47
CA GLU A 283 -65.30 23.69 12.04
C GLU A 283 -64.86 24.70 10.96
N ASP A 284 -63.59 25.09 10.96
CA ASP A 284 -62.97 25.97 9.96
C ASP A 284 -62.49 25.22 8.70
N GLY A 285 -62.62 23.89 8.67
CA GLY A 285 -62.19 23.00 7.59
C GLY A 285 -60.67 22.81 7.46
N GLN A 286 -59.85 23.48 8.28
CA GLN A 286 -58.39 23.52 8.07
C GLN A 286 -57.69 22.25 8.61
N HIS A 287 -58.18 21.67 9.69
CA HIS A 287 -57.50 20.60 10.41
C HIS A 287 -58.29 19.29 10.36
N TRP A 288 -57.56 18.17 10.38
CA TRP A 288 -58.14 16.86 10.59
C TRP A 288 -58.23 16.56 12.08
N MET A 289 -59.34 15.96 12.50
CA MET A 289 -59.58 15.54 13.88
C MET A 289 -60.08 14.10 13.88
N LEU A 290 -59.81 13.37 14.96
CA LEU A 290 -60.26 12.00 15.10
C LEU A 290 -61.32 11.90 16.19
N LYS A 291 -62.55 11.61 15.79
CA LYS A 291 -63.70 11.45 16.68
C LYS A 291 -63.94 9.98 16.97
N GLY A 292 -63.72 9.57 18.22
CA GLY A 292 -64.14 8.28 18.74
C GLY A 292 -65.47 8.38 19.49
N GLY A 293 -65.84 7.28 20.15
CA GLY A 293 -67.09 7.21 20.91
C GLY A 293 -67.15 8.04 22.19
N ALA A 294 -66.00 8.33 22.79
CA ALA A 294 -65.89 9.17 23.99
C ALA A 294 -65.72 10.67 23.67
N GLY A 295 -65.79 11.05 22.38
CA GLY A 295 -65.46 12.40 21.91
C GLY A 295 -64.24 12.39 20.98
N TYR A 296 -63.56 13.53 20.86
CA TYR A 296 -62.36 13.64 20.04
C TYR A 296 -61.12 13.17 20.80
N VAL A 297 -60.08 12.78 20.06
CA VAL A 297 -58.76 12.50 20.62
C VAL A 297 -58.02 13.82 20.80
N TYR A 298 -57.54 14.08 22.02
CA TYR A 298 -56.79 15.27 22.39
C TYR A 298 -55.47 14.87 23.05
N ASN A 299 -54.41 15.62 22.74
CA ASN A 299 -53.08 15.50 23.35
C ASN A 299 -52.59 14.04 23.51
N ALA A 300 -52.73 13.26 22.44
CA ALA A 300 -52.49 11.83 22.52
C ALA A 300 -52.01 11.24 21.20
N TRP A 301 -51.15 10.22 21.32
CA TRP A 301 -50.82 9.30 20.25
C TRP A 301 -52.01 8.40 19.95
N LYS A 302 -52.29 8.18 18.66
CA LYS A 302 -53.26 7.19 18.24
C LYS A 302 -52.81 6.44 17.01
N HIS A 303 -52.83 5.12 17.10
CA HIS A 303 -52.67 4.23 15.96
C HIS A 303 -54.03 4.00 15.30
N VAL A 304 -54.16 4.37 14.02
CA VAL A 304 -55.39 4.21 13.24
C VAL A 304 -55.02 3.57 11.90
N GLY A 305 -55.67 2.46 11.55
CA GLY A 305 -55.26 1.67 10.40
C GLY A 305 -53.84 1.12 10.59
N ASN A 306 -52.90 1.57 9.74
CA ASN A 306 -51.50 1.13 9.75
C ASN A 306 -50.50 2.28 10.02
N ALA A 307 -50.96 3.38 10.60
CA ALA A 307 -50.12 4.54 10.88
C ALA A 307 -50.40 5.12 12.26
N TRP A 308 -49.38 5.76 12.83
CA TRP A 308 -49.47 6.54 14.06
C TRP A 308 -49.77 8.00 13.74
N TYR A 309 -50.60 8.61 14.57
CA TYR A 309 -50.99 10.01 14.50
C TYR A 309 -50.82 10.63 15.88
N TYR A 310 -50.58 11.93 15.95
CA TYR A 310 -50.64 12.68 17.20
C TYR A 310 -51.64 13.82 17.08
N PHE A 311 -52.44 14.00 18.11
CA PHE A 311 -53.43 15.07 18.20
C PHE A 311 -53.01 16.07 19.26
N ASP A 312 -53.08 17.36 18.95
CA ASP A 312 -52.74 18.43 19.89
C ASP A 312 -53.83 18.65 20.96
N ASP A 313 -53.66 19.67 21.81
CA ASP A 313 -54.62 20.03 22.85
C ASP A 313 -56.00 20.46 22.30
N ASN A 314 -56.08 20.85 21.02
CA ASN A 314 -57.33 21.19 20.33
C ASN A 314 -57.94 19.98 19.59
N GLY A 315 -57.23 18.85 19.57
CA GLY A 315 -57.64 17.62 18.90
C GLY A 315 -57.34 17.62 17.40
N TYR A 316 -56.45 18.50 16.94
CA TYR A 316 -55.98 18.57 15.56
C TYR A 316 -54.84 17.58 15.35
N ALA A 317 -54.96 16.77 14.30
CA ALA A 317 -53.89 15.89 13.86
C ALA A 317 -52.72 16.72 13.35
N LEU A 318 -51.52 16.41 13.86
CA LEU A 318 -50.32 17.18 13.54
C LEU A 318 -49.75 16.80 12.16
N THR A 319 -49.14 17.79 11.52
CA THR A 319 -48.30 17.65 10.31
C THR A 319 -46.94 18.30 10.56
N GLY A 320 -45.96 17.98 9.70
CA GLY A 320 -44.61 18.53 9.74
C GLY A 320 -43.80 18.10 10.98
N ARG A 321 -42.76 18.87 11.30
CA ARG A 321 -41.87 18.63 12.43
C ARG A 321 -42.54 18.98 13.76
N GLN A 322 -42.53 18.04 14.71
CA GLN A 322 -43.15 18.22 16.02
C GLN A 322 -42.25 17.74 17.15
N SER A 323 -42.28 18.43 18.29
CA SER A 323 -41.60 18.01 19.51
C SER A 323 -42.61 17.46 20.51
N ILE A 324 -42.53 16.16 20.80
CA ILE A 324 -43.47 15.46 21.66
C ILE A 324 -42.67 14.65 22.69
N GLY A 325 -42.91 14.90 23.97
CA GLY A 325 -42.19 14.19 25.05
C GLY A 325 -40.66 14.36 25.01
N GLY A 326 -40.16 15.46 24.45
CA GLY A 326 -38.72 15.74 24.29
C GLY A 326 -38.06 15.10 23.06
N ALA A 327 -38.75 14.21 22.34
CA ALA A 327 -38.30 13.67 21.07
C ALA A 327 -38.85 14.48 19.88
N GLN A 328 -38.17 14.41 18.74
CA GLN A 328 -38.58 15.05 17.49
C GLN A 328 -39.25 14.01 16.58
N TYR A 329 -40.38 14.37 15.99
CA TYR A 329 -41.17 13.53 15.09
C TYR A 329 -41.44 14.31 13.81
N TRP A 330 -41.74 13.60 12.74
CA TRP A 330 -42.27 14.18 11.51
C TRP A 330 -43.58 13.50 11.16
N PHE A 331 -44.58 14.30 10.80
CA PHE A 331 -45.86 13.83 10.28
C PHE A 331 -46.01 14.31 8.84
N ASP A 332 -46.35 13.43 7.92
CA ASP A 332 -46.54 13.79 6.51
C ASP A 332 -47.86 14.58 6.29
N ASP A 333 -48.15 14.94 5.04
CA ASP A 333 -49.36 15.70 4.68
C ASP A 333 -50.67 14.91 4.96
N SER A 334 -50.58 13.59 5.14
CA SER A 334 -51.69 12.74 5.58
C SER A 334 -51.85 12.69 7.10
N CYS A 335 -51.03 13.46 7.83
CA CYS A 335 -50.86 13.46 9.28
C CYS A 335 -50.22 12.18 9.84
N ALA A 336 -49.75 11.27 8.98
CA ALA A 336 -49.16 10.02 9.41
C ALA A 336 -47.72 10.24 9.88
N MET A 337 -47.37 9.64 11.02
CA MET A 337 -46.02 9.68 11.57
C MET A 337 -45.04 8.95 10.63
N VAL A 338 -43.94 9.61 10.32
CA VAL A 338 -42.88 9.09 9.46
C VAL A 338 -41.91 8.21 10.24
N THR A 339 -41.48 7.11 9.62
CA THR A 339 -40.45 6.18 10.12
C THR A 339 -39.44 5.87 9.01
N GLY A 340 -38.23 5.47 9.39
CA GLY A 340 -37.15 5.12 8.46
C GLY A 340 -36.47 6.33 7.82
N TRP A 341 -35.77 6.09 6.71
CA TRP A 341 -35.13 7.15 5.91
C TRP A 341 -36.17 7.99 5.18
N SER A 342 -36.08 9.31 5.30
CA SER A 342 -37.01 10.24 4.65
C SER A 342 -36.29 11.48 4.15
N TYR A 343 -36.62 11.88 2.93
CA TYR A 343 -36.06 13.08 2.30
C TYR A 343 -37.03 14.24 2.45
N ILE A 344 -36.64 15.24 3.25
CA ILE A 344 -37.49 16.34 3.68
C ILE A 344 -36.71 17.64 3.48
N ASP A 345 -37.30 18.62 2.81
CA ASP A 345 -36.73 19.96 2.61
C ASP A 345 -35.27 19.97 2.13
N GLY A 346 -34.93 19.03 1.24
CA GLY A 346 -33.59 18.96 0.62
C GLY A 346 -32.55 18.16 1.42
N SER A 347 -32.92 17.48 2.51
CA SER A 347 -32.01 16.68 3.33
C SER A 347 -32.63 15.33 3.71
N TRP A 348 -31.77 14.33 3.91
CA TRP A 348 -32.19 13.03 4.44
C TRP A 348 -32.22 13.06 5.97
N TYR A 349 -33.24 12.46 6.55
CA TYR A 349 -33.41 12.25 7.99
C TYR A 349 -33.70 10.78 8.23
N TYR A 350 -33.42 10.29 9.44
CA TYR A 350 -33.80 8.94 9.84
C TYR A 350 -34.66 8.99 11.10
N PHE A 351 -35.83 8.35 11.03
CA PHE A 351 -36.76 8.19 12.14
C PHE A 351 -36.74 6.71 12.55
N ALA A 352 -36.60 6.42 13.84
CA ALA A 352 -36.69 5.04 14.33
C ALA A 352 -38.11 4.46 14.10
N ASP A 353 -38.30 3.16 14.34
CA ASP A 353 -39.64 2.54 14.26
C ASP A 353 -40.64 3.18 15.24
N SER A 354 -40.15 3.80 16.32
CA SER A 354 -40.96 4.60 17.24
C SER A 354 -41.35 5.98 16.69
N GLY A 355 -40.85 6.37 15.53
CA GLY A 355 -40.99 7.70 14.91
C GLY A 355 -40.04 8.77 15.45
N ALA A 356 -39.25 8.47 16.48
CA ALA A 356 -38.29 9.44 17.01
C ALA A 356 -37.14 9.66 16.02
N MET A 357 -36.93 10.91 15.62
CA MET A 357 -35.82 11.34 14.78
C MET A 357 -34.49 11.04 15.47
N GLN A 358 -33.60 10.34 14.77
CA GLN A 358 -32.29 10.00 15.28
C GLN A 358 -31.27 11.12 14.96
N THR A 359 -30.27 11.26 15.82
CA THR A 359 -29.15 12.18 15.65
C THR A 359 -27.83 11.49 16.02
N GLY A 360 -26.69 12.11 15.69
CA GLY A 360 -25.35 11.57 15.92
C GLY A 360 -25.01 10.35 15.06
N TRP A 361 -24.07 9.53 15.54
CA TRP A 361 -23.65 8.29 14.88
C TRP A 361 -24.75 7.22 14.93
N GLN A 362 -25.16 6.71 13.77
CA GLN A 362 -26.17 5.68 13.64
C GLN A 362 -25.66 4.53 12.77
N LYS A 363 -25.76 3.29 13.28
CA LYS A 363 -25.42 2.09 12.51
C LYS A 363 -26.67 1.45 11.93
N LEU A 364 -26.90 1.65 10.63
CA LEU A 364 -28.13 1.28 9.94
C LEU A 364 -27.79 0.36 8.76
N GLY A 365 -28.45 -0.80 8.68
CA GLY A 365 -28.18 -1.77 7.61
C GLY A 365 -26.71 -2.25 7.54
N GLY A 366 -25.97 -2.19 8.65
CA GLY A 366 -24.54 -2.53 8.72
C GLY A 366 -23.57 -1.41 8.37
N LEU A 367 -24.07 -0.25 7.91
CA LEU A 367 -23.27 0.93 7.58
C LEU A 367 -23.41 2.01 8.66
N TRP A 368 -22.38 2.83 8.83
CA TRP A 368 -22.42 3.97 9.75
C TRP A 368 -22.83 5.24 9.02
N TYR A 369 -23.68 6.03 9.64
CA TYR A 369 -24.14 7.34 9.17
C TYR A 369 -23.97 8.36 10.31
N TYR A 370 -23.79 9.62 9.96
CA TYR A 370 -23.82 10.69 10.94
C TYR A 370 -24.96 11.65 10.63
N LEU A 371 -25.89 11.76 11.57
CA LEU A 371 -27.02 12.68 11.51
C LEU A 371 -26.69 13.88 12.39
N ASP A 372 -26.80 15.08 11.84
CA ASP A 372 -26.42 16.30 12.53
C ASP A 372 -27.12 16.41 13.91
N PRO A 373 -26.38 16.57 15.02
CA PRO A 373 -26.95 16.61 16.37
C PRO A 373 -27.99 17.71 16.59
N SER A 374 -27.91 18.82 15.84
CA SER A 374 -28.78 19.99 16.02
C SER A 374 -30.03 19.94 15.15
N THR A 375 -29.91 19.43 13.93
CA THR A 375 -30.98 19.45 12.93
C THR A 375 -31.57 18.07 12.67
N GLY A 376 -30.77 17.01 12.77
CA GLY A 376 -31.09 15.64 12.38
C GLY A 376 -30.77 15.30 10.92
N ALA A 377 -30.29 16.27 10.14
CA ALA A 377 -29.97 16.06 8.74
C ALA A 377 -28.76 15.15 8.56
N MET A 378 -28.84 14.19 7.65
CA MET A 378 -27.74 13.31 7.30
C MET A 378 -26.61 14.10 6.65
N LEU A 379 -25.41 13.97 7.19
CA LEU A 379 -24.22 14.60 6.63
C LEU A 379 -23.59 13.72 5.53
N SER A 380 -22.89 14.37 4.61
CA SER A 380 -22.08 13.76 3.56
C SER A 380 -20.74 14.50 3.40
N GLY A 381 -19.78 13.94 2.68
CA GLY A 381 -18.46 14.51 2.47
C GLY A 381 -17.56 14.52 3.72
N TRP A 382 -16.59 15.45 3.75
CA TRP A 382 -15.68 15.62 4.88
C TRP A 382 -16.38 16.22 6.10
N GLN A 383 -16.32 15.52 7.22
CA GLN A 383 -16.91 15.95 8.49
C GLN A 383 -15.89 15.91 9.62
N GLN A 384 -15.88 16.91 10.47
CA GLN A 384 -15.09 16.93 11.70
C GLN A 384 -16.00 16.66 12.90
N ILE A 385 -15.80 15.51 13.54
CA ILE A 385 -16.67 14.98 14.60
C ILE A 385 -15.77 14.56 15.76
N ASP A 386 -16.00 15.13 16.94
CA ASP A 386 -15.25 14.85 18.18
C ASP A 386 -13.72 14.89 18.02
N GLY A 387 -13.22 15.84 17.22
CA GLY A 387 -11.79 16.06 17.00
C GLY A 387 -11.17 15.20 15.88
N SER A 388 -11.90 14.22 15.34
CA SER A 388 -11.45 13.41 14.20
C SER A 388 -12.15 13.82 12.91
N ARG A 389 -11.47 13.63 11.77
CA ARG A 389 -12.07 13.84 10.44
C ARG A 389 -12.57 12.51 9.89
N TYR A 390 -13.75 12.51 9.31
CA TYR A 390 -14.40 11.36 8.67
C TYR A 390 -14.80 11.75 7.26
N TYR A 391 -14.91 10.77 6.37
CA TYR A 391 -15.51 10.98 5.05
C TYR A 391 -16.77 10.13 4.91
N LEU A 392 -17.89 10.81 4.75
CA LEU A 392 -19.20 10.20 4.49
C LEU A 392 -19.44 10.26 2.98
N SER A 393 -19.90 9.15 2.38
CA SER A 393 -20.21 9.10 0.96
C SER A 393 -21.38 10.03 0.60
N ASP A 394 -21.68 10.18 -0.68
CA ASP A 394 -22.84 10.96 -1.14
C ASP A 394 -24.18 10.41 -0.61
N SER A 395 -24.23 9.11 -0.30
CA SER A 395 -25.37 8.48 0.36
C SER A 395 -25.27 8.50 1.90
N GLY A 396 -24.29 9.22 2.46
CA GLY A 396 -24.07 9.45 3.89
C GLY A 396 -23.35 8.33 4.64
N SER A 397 -23.03 7.22 3.97
CA SER A 397 -22.33 6.11 4.62
C SER A 397 -20.86 6.44 4.87
N MET A 398 -20.39 6.20 6.10
CA MET A 398 -19.00 6.42 6.49
C MET A 398 -18.06 5.47 5.75
N LEU A 399 -17.06 6.04 5.10
CA LEU A 399 -16.05 5.27 4.38
C LEU A 399 -14.89 4.86 5.28
N THR A 400 -14.26 3.74 4.93
CA THR A 400 -13.05 3.20 5.57
C THR A 400 -12.04 2.77 4.50
N GLY A 401 -10.79 2.55 4.88
CA GLY A 401 -9.69 2.17 3.99
C GLY A 401 -9.16 3.31 3.12
N TRP A 402 -8.49 2.97 2.03
CA TRP A 402 -7.95 3.95 1.08
C TRP A 402 -9.07 4.59 0.26
N GLN A 403 -9.12 5.93 0.25
CA GLN A 403 -10.10 6.71 -0.50
C GLN A 403 -9.42 7.80 -1.32
N LEU A 404 -9.81 7.95 -2.58
CA LEU A 404 -9.36 9.01 -3.47
C LEU A 404 -10.42 10.11 -3.48
N VAL A 405 -10.10 11.26 -2.89
CA VAL A 405 -11.00 12.41 -2.77
C VAL A 405 -10.29 13.63 -3.33
N ASP A 406 -10.93 14.32 -4.28
CA ASP A 406 -10.39 15.53 -4.94
C ASP A 406 -8.95 15.38 -5.45
N GLY A 407 -8.64 14.22 -6.02
CA GLY A 407 -7.31 13.91 -6.59
C GLY A 407 -6.23 13.52 -5.56
N SER A 408 -6.55 13.52 -4.27
CA SER A 408 -5.64 13.14 -3.18
C SER A 408 -6.09 11.84 -2.51
N TRP A 409 -5.13 10.98 -2.16
CA TRP A 409 -5.43 9.75 -1.41
C TRP A 409 -5.44 10.03 0.08
N TYR A 410 -6.40 9.44 0.77
CA TYR A 410 -6.53 9.46 2.22
C TYR A 410 -6.69 8.02 2.70
N TYR A 411 -6.25 7.73 3.91
CA TYR A 411 -6.55 6.47 4.57
C TYR A 411 -7.50 6.74 5.73
N LEU A 412 -8.66 6.08 5.70
CA LEU A 412 -9.65 6.14 6.77
C LEU A 412 -9.49 4.83 7.55
N GLU A 413 -9.20 4.92 8.84
CA GLU A 413 -9.03 3.75 9.69
C GLU A 413 -10.32 2.92 9.77
N PRO A 414 -10.29 1.69 10.33
CA PRO A 414 -11.52 0.90 10.51
C PRO A 414 -12.60 1.59 11.34
N SER A 415 -12.21 2.54 12.21
CA SER A 415 -13.12 3.43 12.94
C SER A 415 -13.76 4.51 12.07
N GLY A 416 -13.28 4.70 10.84
CA GLY A 416 -13.63 5.79 9.93
C GLY A 416 -12.79 7.06 10.10
N ALA A 417 -12.00 7.16 11.18
CA ALA A 417 -11.16 8.32 11.43
C ALA A 417 -10.06 8.43 10.36
N MET A 418 -9.83 9.63 9.85
CA MET A 418 -8.77 9.91 8.89
C MET A 418 -7.40 9.79 9.55
N ALA A 419 -6.56 8.92 9.00
CA ALA A 419 -5.20 8.70 9.42
C ALA A 419 -4.27 9.88 9.10
N THR A 420 -3.26 10.08 9.93
CA THR A 420 -2.23 11.12 9.80
C THR A 420 -0.89 10.59 10.29
N GLY A 421 0.21 11.06 9.71
CA GLY A 421 1.56 10.61 10.01
C GLY A 421 1.91 9.27 9.36
N TRP A 422 2.84 8.53 9.97
CA TRP A 422 3.34 7.26 9.45
C TRP A 422 2.36 6.11 9.75
N HIS A 423 1.97 5.38 8.72
CA HIS A 423 1.14 4.17 8.84
C HIS A 423 1.75 3.00 8.06
N PHE A 424 1.78 1.83 8.68
CA PHE A 424 2.23 0.58 8.06
C PHE A 424 1.04 -0.23 7.58
N LEU A 425 0.83 -0.26 6.26
CA LEU A 425 -0.37 -0.81 5.63
C LEU A 425 0.04 -1.82 4.55
N GLY A 426 -0.48 -3.03 4.63
CA GLY A 426 -0.22 -4.07 3.62
C GLY A 426 1.27 -4.44 3.44
N GLY A 427 2.09 -4.26 4.48
CA GLY A 427 3.54 -4.54 4.41
C GLY A 427 4.40 -3.37 3.96
N LEU A 428 3.81 -2.19 3.71
CA LEU A 428 4.48 -0.99 3.22
C LEU A 428 4.23 0.20 4.16
N TRP A 429 5.16 1.14 4.21
CA TRP A 429 5.00 2.37 4.97
C TRP A 429 4.48 3.48 4.08
N TYR A 430 3.51 4.23 4.59
CA TYR A 430 2.92 5.41 3.96
C TYR A 430 3.00 6.59 4.93
N TYR A 431 3.18 7.78 4.39
CA TYR A 431 3.11 9.02 5.16
C TYR A 431 1.88 9.81 4.74
N LEU A 432 0.98 10.04 5.68
CA LEU A 432 -0.22 10.85 5.52
C LEU A 432 0.09 12.22 6.14
N ASP A 433 0.00 13.29 5.37
CA ASP A 433 0.37 14.62 5.84
C ASP A 433 -0.37 14.98 7.14
N PRO A 434 0.32 15.33 8.24
CA PRO A 434 -0.33 15.57 9.53
C PRO A 434 -1.37 16.69 9.55
N SER A 435 -1.27 17.66 8.62
CA SER A 435 -2.17 18.80 8.56
C SER A 435 -3.42 18.55 7.72
N THR A 436 -3.26 17.81 6.62
CA THR A 436 -4.31 17.60 5.62
C THR A 436 -4.86 16.18 5.60
N GLY A 437 -4.07 15.20 6.03
CA GLY A 437 -4.32 13.75 5.89
C GLY A 437 -3.97 13.19 4.51
N ALA A 438 -3.55 14.04 3.57
CA ALA A 438 -3.27 13.61 2.21
C ALA A 438 -2.00 12.73 2.18
N MET A 439 -2.09 11.60 1.50
CA MET A 439 -0.96 10.69 1.31
C MET A 439 0.15 11.38 0.51
N ALA A 440 1.32 11.47 1.10
CA ALA A 440 2.49 12.06 0.48
C ALA A 440 3.00 11.20 -0.69
N ARG A 441 3.55 11.89 -1.69
CA ARG A 441 4.28 11.31 -2.82
C ARG A 441 5.54 12.14 -3.05
N GLY A 442 6.61 11.49 -3.47
CA GLY A 442 7.92 12.12 -3.61
C GLY A 442 8.57 12.40 -2.26
N TRP A 443 9.21 13.57 -2.13
CA TRP A 443 9.89 13.96 -0.90
C TRP A 443 8.89 14.32 0.20
N ALA A 444 9.05 13.73 1.38
CA ALA A 444 8.30 14.09 2.59
C ALA A 444 9.25 14.37 3.76
N TRP A 445 8.93 15.41 4.53
CA TRP A 445 9.58 15.74 5.79
C TRP A 445 8.64 15.41 6.94
N ASP A 446 9.10 14.59 7.88
CA ASP A 446 8.29 14.17 9.04
C ASP A 446 8.51 15.01 10.30
N GLY A 447 9.31 16.08 10.20
CA GLY A 447 9.77 16.86 11.36
C GLY A 447 11.20 16.53 11.80
N THR A 448 11.70 15.34 11.43
CA THR A 448 13.02 14.83 11.86
C THR A 448 13.94 14.50 10.70
N GLY A 449 13.40 13.98 9.60
CA GLY A 449 14.16 13.52 8.46
C GLY A 449 13.39 13.61 7.14
N TRP A 450 14.12 13.51 6.04
CA TRP A 450 13.56 13.43 4.69
C TRP A 450 13.37 11.97 4.28
N TYR A 451 12.26 11.68 3.61
CA TYR A 451 11.88 10.36 3.13
C TYR A 451 11.41 10.47 1.68
N TRP A 452 11.48 9.36 0.95
CA TRP A 452 10.99 9.29 -0.42
C TRP A 452 9.84 8.29 -0.54
N LEU A 453 8.69 8.78 -0.98
CA LEU A 453 7.49 8.00 -1.25
C LEU A 453 7.33 7.86 -2.77
N ASP A 454 7.11 6.65 -3.28
CA ASP A 454 6.93 6.45 -4.73
C ASP A 454 5.55 6.91 -5.24
N GLY A 455 5.23 6.66 -6.50
CA GLY A 455 3.94 7.07 -7.09
C GLY A 455 2.71 6.45 -6.41
N SER A 456 2.88 5.28 -5.78
CA SER A 456 1.85 4.63 -4.97
C SER A 456 1.76 5.18 -3.54
N GLY A 457 2.72 6.02 -3.14
CA GLY A 457 2.86 6.53 -1.78
C GLY A 457 3.69 5.63 -0.86
N ALA A 458 4.18 4.49 -1.36
CA ALA A 458 4.99 3.56 -0.58
C ALA A 458 6.39 4.14 -0.35
N MET A 459 6.85 4.10 0.89
CA MET A 459 8.16 4.60 1.29
C MET A 459 9.28 3.71 0.79
N PHE A 460 10.25 4.31 0.09
CA PHE A 460 11.52 3.68 -0.23
C PHE A 460 12.43 3.63 1.00
N ARG A 461 13.13 2.52 1.19
CA ARG A 461 14.07 2.31 2.31
C ARG A 461 15.18 1.35 1.92
N ASP A 462 16.25 1.38 2.70
CA ASP A 462 17.36 0.43 2.66
C ASP A 462 18.10 0.39 1.31
N GLY A 463 18.69 1.52 0.93
CA GLY A 463 19.59 1.55 -0.24
C GLY A 463 19.63 2.88 -0.99
N TRP A 464 20.21 2.81 -2.19
CA TRP A 464 20.39 3.94 -3.08
C TRP A 464 19.18 4.14 -3.99
N LYS A 465 18.77 5.39 -4.19
CA LYS A 465 17.68 5.77 -5.11
C LYS A 465 18.07 6.97 -5.96
N LEU A 466 17.89 6.84 -7.27
CA LEU A 466 18.05 7.95 -8.22
C LEU A 466 16.74 8.75 -8.29
N ILE A 467 16.81 10.04 -7.91
CA ILE A 467 15.66 10.95 -7.84
C ILE A 467 16.07 12.26 -8.52
N GLY A 468 15.34 12.67 -9.57
CA GLY A 468 15.62 13.93 -10.27
C GLY A 468 17.05 14.04 -10.81
N GLY A 469 17.67 12.93 -11.21
CA GLY A 469 19.03 12.88 -11.74
C GLY A 469 20.15 12.82 -10.68
N SER A 470 19.82 12.86 -9.38
CA SER A 470 20.79 12.70 -8.29
C SER A 470 20.55 11.43 -7.49
N TRP A 471 21.61 10.78 -7.01
CA TRP A 471 21.51 9.62 -6.13
C TRP A 471 21.37 10.05 -4.68
N TYR A 472 20.52 9.34 -3.93
CA TYR A 472 20.29 9.55 -2.50
C TYR A 472 20.36 8.20 -1.79
N LEU A 473 20.85 8.19 -0.55
CA LEU A 473 20.97 6.99 0.27
C LEU A 473 19.92 7.01 1.38
N PHE A 474 19.21 5.89 1.56
CA PHE A 474 18.17 5.73 2.57
C PHE A 474 18.50 4.58 3.52
N GLU A 475 18.31 4.79 4.81
CA GLU A 475 18.43 3.75 5.83
C GLU A 475 17.25 2.76 5.80
N LYS A 476 17.34 1.70 6.62
CA LYS A 476 16.23 0.75 6.84
C LYS A 476 14.98 1.40 7.40
N SER A 477 15.13 2.49 8.15
CA SER A 477 14.02 3.32 8.63
C SER A 477 13.32 4.09 7.50
N GLY A 478 13.97 4.22 6.33
CA GLY A 478 13.53 5.09 5.24
C GLY A 478 14.08 6.51 5.33
N ALA A 479 14.81 6.86 6.39
CA ALA A 479 15.40 8.19 6.53
C ALA A 479 16.55 8.40 5.52
N MET A 480 16.48 9.49 4.77
CA MET A 480 17.51 9.95 3.84
C MET A 480 18.76 10.37 4.60
N GLN A 481 19.93 9.98 4.09
CA GLN A 481 21.22 10.23 4.68
C GLN A 481 21.93 11.45 4.08
N THR A 482 22.72 12.13 4.92
CA THR A 482 23.60 13.25 4.56
C THR A 482 24.99 13.05 5.16
N GLY A 483 25.98 13.80 4.66
CA GLY A 483 27.37 13.73 5.08
C GLY A 483 28.12 12.48 4.60
N TRP A 484 29.23 12.18 5.26
CA TRP A 484 30.09 11.02 4.97
C TRP A 484 29.40 9.69 5.29
N ARG A 485 29.40 8.75 4.34
CA ARG A 485 28.81 7.42 4.51
C ARG A 485 29.70 6.34 3.91
N LEU A 486 29.97 5.31 4.70
CA LEU A 486 30.69 4.11 4.28
C LEU A 486 29.69 3.04 3.87
N VAL A 487 29.62 2.71 2.59
CA VAL A 487 28.68 1.71 2.04
C VAL A 487 29.48 0.65 1.28
N GLY A 488 29.38 -0.61 1.69
CA GLY A 488 30.11 -1.70 1.03
C GLY A 488 31.64 -1.55 1.06
N GLY A 489 32.19 -0.86 2.07
CA GLY A 489 33.63 -0.59 2.17
C GLY A 489 34.12 0.61 1.34
N VAL A 490 33.22 1.31 0.65
CA VAL A 490 33.52 2.50 -0.15
C VAL A 490 32.93 3.74 0.53
N TRP A 491 33.72 4.82 0.63
CA TRP A 491 33.25 6.09 1.15
C TRP A 491 32.52 6.90 0.08
N TYR A 492 31.40 7.49 0.49
CA TYR A 492 30.57 8.41 -0.28
C TYR A 492 30.34 9.67 0.56
N TYR A 493 30.08 10.79 -0.11
CA TYR A 493 29.62 12.00 0.55
C TYR A 493 28.26 12.41 -0.01
N LEU A 494 27.30 12.60 0.88
CA LEU A 494 25.95 13.01 0.57
C LEU A 494 25.89 14.49 0.99
N SER A 495 25.57 15.40 0.07
CA SER A 495 25.52 16.83 0.38
C SER A 495 24.46 17.13 1.46
N PRO A 496 24.36 18.36 1.99
CA PRO A 496 23.29 18.72 2.92
C PRO A 496 21.88 18.52 2.35
N SER A 497 21.71 18.52 1.02
CA SER A 497 20.43 18.18 0.37
C SER A 497 20.20 16.67 0.24
N GLY A 498 21.17 15.84 0.64
CA GLY A 498 21.19 14.39 0.49
C GLY A 498 21.69 13.90 -0.87
N ALA A 499 21.97 14.80 -1.81
CA ALA A 499 22.46 14.40 -3.13
C ALA A 499 23.89 13.87 -3.05
N MET A 500 24.12 12.68 -3.61
CA MET A 500 25.43 12.06 -3.69
C MET A 500 26.40 12.93 -4.48
N ALA A 501 27.53 13.25 -3.87
CA ALA A 501 28.61 13.99 -4.51
C ALA A 501 29.22 13.21 -5.68
N THR A 502 29.55 13.95 -6.73
CA THR A 502 30.43 13.50 -7.83
C THR A 502 31.40 14.64 -8.15
N GLY A 503 32.52 14.31 -8.79
CA GLY A 503 33.58 15.25 -9.11
C GLY A 503 34.30 15.81 -7.88
N TRP A 504 34.90 17.00 -8.05
CA TRP A 504 35.61 17.70 -6.98
C TRP A 504 34.63 18.30 -5.98
N GLN A 505 34.84 18.03 -4.69
CA GLN A 505 34.07 18.61 -3.60
C GLN A 505 35.00 19.15 -2.52
N ASN A 506 34.72 20.35 -2.04
CA ASN A 506 35.36 20.88 -0.85
C ASN A 506 34.47 20.55 0.36
N VAL A 507 34.97 19.70 1.25
CA VAL A 507 34.28 19.28 2.46
C VAL A 507 35.16 19.66 3.65
N ASP A 508 34.65 20.57 4.48
CA ASP A 508 35.34 21.09 5.67
C ASP A 508 36.77 21.59 5.38
N GLY A 509 36.94 22.31 4.26
CA GLY A 509 38.22 22.92 3.87
C GLY A 509 39.19 21.98 3.14
N SER A 510 38.89 20.69 3.02
CA SER A 510 39.68 19.73 2.26
C SER A 510 39.01 19.37 0.93
N TRP A 511 39.79 19.23 -0.13
CA TRP A 511 39.29 18.79 -1.43
C TRP A 511 39.27 17.26 -1.54
N TYR A 512 38.19 16.72 -2.09
CA TYR A 512 38.00 15.29 -2.35
C TYR A 512 37.53 15.11 -3.79
N TRP A 513 37.92 13.99 -4.41
CA TRP A 513 37.40 13.60 -5.71
C TRP A 513 36.47 12.40 -5.56
N PHE A 514 35.25 12.53 -6.06
CA PHE A 514 34.28 11.44 -6.15
C PHE A 514 34.10 11.05 -7.62
N GLY A 515 34.24 9.75 -7.93
CA GLY A 515 33.99 9.25 -9.28
C GLY A 515 32.54 9.44 -9.73
N SER A 516 32.22 9.08 -10.97
CA SER A 516 30.83 9.14 -11.48
C SER A 516 29.85 8.25 -10.71
N SER A 517 30.36 7.20 -10.05
CA SER A 517 29.60 6.34 -9.13
C SER A 517 29.44 6.95 -7.72
N GLY A 518 30.05 8.10 -7.45
CA GLY A 518 30.12 8.73 -6.13
C GLY A 518 31.14 8.12 -5.17
N ALA A 519 31.91 7.13 -5.61
CA ALA A 519 32.98 6.55 -4.80
C ALA A 519 34.10 7.57 -4.58
N MET A 520 34.47 7.80 -3.33
CA MET A 520 35.61 8.63 -2.94
C MET A 520 36.91 8.01 -3.44
N ALA A 521 37.70 8.78 -4.17
CA ALA A 521 38.99 8.32 -4.67
C ALA A 521 40.11 8.47 -3.63
N THR A 522 41.09 7.57 -3.72
CA THR A 522 42.34 7.59 -2.96
C THR A 522 43.51 7.29 -3.90
N GLY A 523 44.73 7.64 -3.51
CA GLY A 523 45.94 7.46 -4.31
C GLY A 523 46.04 8.43 -5.49
N TRP A 524 46.82 8.05 -6.50
CA TRP A 524 47.00 8.83 -7.72
C TRP A 524 45.75 8.79 -8.59
N GLN A 525 45.30 9.96 -9.04
CA GLN A 525 44.13 10.12 -9.90
C GLN A 525 44.47 11.04 -11.08
N HIS A 526 44.16 10.59 -12.30
CA HIS A 526 44.31 11.38 -13.52
C HIS A 526 42.97 11.96 -13.92
N ILE A 527 42.79 13.27 -13.68
CA ILE A 527 41.51 13.95 -13.80
C ILE A 527 41.68 15.10 -14.79
N ASN A 528 40.94 15.06 -15.91
CA ASN A 528 40.99 16.06 -16.98
C ASN A 528 42.42 16.35 -17.49
N GLY A 529 43.24 15.30 -17.63
CA GLY A 529 44.60 15.42 -18.13
C GLY A 529 45.66 15.77 -17.08
N ILE A 530 45.27 16.04 -15.83
CA ILE A 530 46.16 16.45 -14.74
C ILE A 530 46.21 15.34 -13.68
N TRP A 531 47.40 15.05 -13.15
CA TRP A 531 47.57 14.12 -12.04
C TRP A 531 47.38 14.82 -10.70
N TYR A 532 46.64 14.19 -9.80
CA TYR A 532 46.42 14.59 -8.42
C TYR A 532 46.72 13.41 -7.50
N TYR A 533 47.08 13.69 -6.25
CA TYR A 533 47.22 12.65 -5.23
C TYR A 533 46.23 12.87 -4.08
N LEU A 534 45.38 11.87 -3.86
CA LEU A 534 44.40 11.85 -2.78
C LEU A 534 44.94 10.92 -1.68
N GLY A 535 45.01 11.40 -0.44
CA GLY A 535 45.54 10.61 0.68
C GLY A 535 44.67 9.38 0.99
N SER A 536 45.06 8.62 2.01
CA SER A 536 44.27 7.46 2.47
C SER A 536 42.89 7.85 3.03
N SER A 537 42.75 9.08 3.54
CA SER A 537 41.46 9.67 3.92
C SER A 537 40.66 10.21 2.73
N GLY A 538 41.22 10.17 1.52
CA GLY A 538 40.66 10.79 0.30
C GLY A 538 40.95 12.28 0.14
N ALA A 539 41.52 12.94 1.15
CA ALA A 539 41.85 14.37 1.07
C ALA A 539 42.98 14.61 0.06
N MET A 540 42.78 15.55 -0.85
CA MET A 540 43.76 15.99 -1.84
C MET A 540 45.00 16.55 -1.16
N GLN A 541 46.17 16.08 -1.58
CA GLN A 541 47.46 16.52 -1.07
C GLN A 541 48.03 17.67 -1.90
N THR A 542 48.76 18.56 -1.23
CA THR A 542 49.52 19.66 -1.83
C THR A 542 50.95 19.68 -1.25
N GLY A 543 51.85 20.42 -1.88
CA GLY A 543 53.26 20.54 -1.48
C GLY A 543 54.08 19.30 -1.81
N TRP A 544 55.24 19.17 -1.15
CA TRP A 544 56.12 18.01 -1.29
C TRP A 544 55.51 16.76 -0.65
N GLN A 545 55.43 15.68 -1.42
CA GLN A 545 54.89 14.40 -0.98
C GLN A 545 55.83 13.27 -1.36
N ARG A 546 56.15 12.40 -0.40
CA ARG A 546 56.96 11.20 -0.65
C ARG A 546 56.04 10.00 -0.80
N ILE A 547 55.83 9.54 -2.02
CA ILE A 547 54.81 8.54 -2.35
C ILE A 547 55.51 7.31 -2.93
N ASN A 548 55.45 6.18 -2.23
CA ASN A 548 56.07 4.91 -2.63
C ASN A 548 57.59 5.00 -2.93
N GLY A 549 58.30 5.93 -2.27
CA GLY A 549 59.76 6.08 -2.42
C GLY A 549 60.18 7.45 -2.95
N PRO A 550 59.86 7.80 -4.21
CA PRO A 550 60.23 9.09 -4.80
C PRO A 550 59.45 10.27 -4.19
N TRP A 551 60.03 11.46 -4.35
CA TRP A 551 59.39 12.72 -4.02
C TRP A 551 58.62 13.26 -5.21
N TYR A 552 57.47 13.85 -4.95
CA TYR A 552 56.62 14.56 -5.90
C TYR A 552 56.30 15.93 -5.33
N TYR A 553 56.05 16.90 -6.18
CA TYR A 553 55.51 18.18 -5.77
C TYR A 553 54.12 18.37 -6.35
N LEU A 554 53.13 18.58 -5.47
CA LEU A 554 51.75 18.86 -5.83
C LEU A 554 51.56 20.37 -5.65
N GLU A 555 51.24 21.09 -6.71
CA GLU A 555 51.01 22.54 -6.66
C GLU A 555 49.85 22.88 -5.69
N PRO A 556 49.66 24.14 -5.27
CA PRO A 556 48.55 24.51 -4.39
C PRO A 556 47.14 24.15 -4.93
N SER A 557 47.02 24.00 -6.26
CA SER A 557 45.82 23.49 -6.94
C SER A 557 45.64 21.97 -6.82
N GLY A 558 46.62 21.24 -6.28
CA GLY A 558 46.74 19.79 -6.24
C GLY A 558 47.38 19.17 -7.48
N ALA A 559 47.64 19.94 -8.53
CA ALA A 559 48.22 19.43 -9.77
C ALA A 559 49.66 18.95 -9.54
N MET A 560 49.98 17.75 -10.02
CA MET A 560 51.33 17.20 -9.98
C MET A 560 52.25 17.99 -10.91
N ALA A 561 53.32 18.55 -10.36
CA ALA A 561 54.32 19.27 -11.12
C ALA A 561 55.15 18.33 -12.00
N ILE A 562 55.49 18.81 -13.19
CA ILE A 562 56.44 18.20 -14.13
C ILE A 562 57.37 19.28 -14.71
N GLY A 563 58.55 18.86 -15.13
CA GLY A 563 59.63 19.73 -15.61
C GLY A 563 60.23 20.60 -14.52
N TRP A 564 60.83 21.71 -14.94
CA TRP A 564 61.43 22.69 -14.02
C TRP A 564 60.38 23.42 -13.19
N ARG A 565 60.61 23.51 -11.87
CA ARG A 565 59.84 24.33 -10.95
C ARG A 565 60.75 25.03 -9.95
N GLN A 566 60.42 26.29 -9.68
CA GLN A 566 61.02 27.03 -8.57
C GLN A 566 60.11 26.90 -7.36
N ILE A 567 60.61 26.30 -6.29
CA ILE A 567 59.87 26.00 -5.06
C ILE A 567 60.72 26.54 -3.91
N ASP A 568 60.14 27.45 -3.12
CA ASP A 568 60.82 28.11 -1.99
C ASP A 568 62.21 28.67 -2.35
N GLY A 569 62.31 29.28 -3.54
CA GLY A 569 63.53 29.93 -4.05
C GLY A 569 64.56 28.99 -4.70
N SER A 570 64.40 27.67 -4.59
CA SER A 570 65.29 26.69 -5.22
C SER A 570 64.67 26.07 -6.47
N TRP A 571 65.50 25.75 -7.47
CA TRP A 571 65.05 25.07 -8.69
C TRP A 571 65.09 23.56 -8.53
N TYR A 572 64.01 22.89 -8.94
CA TYR A 572 63.88 21.44 -8.96
C TYR A 572 63.42 21.00 -10.35
N TYR A 573 63.77 19.76 -10.72
CA TYR A 573 63.22 19.13 -11.91
C TYR A 573 62.41 17.91 -11.52
N LEU A 574 61.15 17.90 -11.94
CA LEU A 574 60.22 16.78 -11.78
C LEU A 574 60.13 16.07 -13.13
N GLY A 575 60.42 14.78 -13.19
CA GLY A 575 60.37 14.01 -14.44
C GLY A 575 58.96 13.98 -15.06
N SER A 576 58.81 13.36 -16.22
CA SER A 576 57.50 13.18 -16.87
C SER A 576 56.52 12.35 -16.04
N SER A 577 57.02 11.49 -15.15
CA SER A 577 56.23 10.77 -14.14
C SER A 577 55.89 11.60 -12.91
N GLY A 578 56.40 12.83 -12.81
CA GLY A 578 56.30 13.72 -11.64
C GLY A 578 57.33 13.46 -10.55
N ALA A 579 58.09 12.37 -10.64
CA ALA A 579 59.12 12.05 -9.66
C ALA A 579 60.26 13.08 -9.72
N MET A 580 60.66 13.59 -8.56
CA MET A 580 61.78 14.51 -8.42
C MET A 580 63.09 13.83 -8.81
N VAL A 581 63.84 14.48 -9.71
CA VAL A 581 65.12 13.98 -10.20
C VAL A 581 66.24 14.45 -9.27
N THR A 582 67.23 13.58 -9.06
CA THR A 582 68.48 13.86 -8.35
C THR A 582 69.66 13.42 -9.22
N GLY A 583 70.85 13.99 -9.03
CA GLY A 583 72.01 13.71 -9.88
C GLY A 583 72.00 14.53 -11.17
N TRP A 584 72.68 14.05 -12.20
CA TRP A 584 72.70 14.72 -13.51
C TRP A 584 71.38 14.50 -14.25
N MET A 585 70.82 15.58 -14.80
CA MET A 585 69.58 15.59 -15.55
C MET A 585 69.75 16.36 -16.84
N TRP A 586 69.35 15.77 -17.97
CA TRP A 586 69.40 16.39 -19.29
C TRP A 586 68.02 16.91 -19.71
N ASP A 587 67.96 18.17 -20.14
CA ASP A 587 66.70 18.82 -20.55
C ASP A 587 66.49 18.88 -22.08
N GLY A 588 67.40 18.29 -22.86
CA GLY A 588 67.42 18.38 -24.33
C GLY A 588 68.55 19.23 -24.90
N ALA A 589 69.21 20.04 -24.07
CA ALA A 589 70.32 20.89 -24.50
C ALA A 589 71.46 20.99 -23.47
N VAL A 590 71.10 20.95 -22.18
CA VAL A 590 72.01 21.18 -21.07
C VAL A 590 71.86 20.05 -20.06
N TRP A 591 73.00 19.60 -19.54
CA TRP A 591 73.08 18.74 -18.37
C TRP A 591 73.10 19.59 -17.11
N TRP A 592 72.21 19.30 -16.15
CA TRP A 592 72.04 20.03 -14.90
C TRP A 592 72.29 19.11 -13.72
N GLN A 593 73.08 19.55 -12.74
CA GLN A 593 73.34 18.76 -11.55
C GLN A 593 72.35 19.10 -10.44
N LEU A 594 71.50 18.15 -10.06
CA LEU A 594 70.56 18.26 -8.95
C LEU A 594 71.15 17.52 -7.73
N GLY A 595 71.12 18.17 -6.57
CA GLY A 595 71.62 17.58 -5.32
C GLY A 595 70.78 16.40 -4.83
N SER A 596 71.18 15.79 -3.72
CA SER A 596 70.41 14.71 -3.07
C SER A 596 69.05 15.18 -2.52
N SER A 597 68.88 16.47 -2.29
CA SER A 597 67.59 17.11 -1.99
C SER A 597 66.74 17.39 -3.23
N GLY A 598 67.28 17.15 -4.45
CA GLY A 598 66.66 17.49 -5.73
C GLY A 598 66.83 18.94 -6.17
N ALA A 599 67.35 19.80 -5.29
CA ALA A 599 67.61 21.20 -5.63
C ALA A 599 68.81 21.31 -6.59
N TRP A 600 68.70 22.19 -7.59
CA TRP A 600 69.79 22.49 -8.51
C TRP A 600 71.01 23.04 -7.77
N SER A 601 72.17 22.43 -7.99
CA SER A 601 73.43 22.77 -7.31
C SER A 601 74.08 24.06 -7.83
N GLY A 602 73.55 24.65 -8.90
CA GLY A 602 74.18 25.75 -9.63
C GLY A 602 75.12 25.29 -10.75
N VAL A 603 75.34 23.98 -10.91
CA VAL A 603 76.22 23.40 -11.94
C VAL A 603 75.41 22.96 -13.17
N SER A 604 75.89 23.34 -14.36
CA SER A 604 75.32 22.93 -15.66
C SER A 604 76.41 22.80 -16.74
N GLN A 605 76.23 21.93 -17.73
CA GLN A 605 77.17 21.72 -18.85
C GLN A 605 76.43 21.56 -20.19
N ARG A 606 76.96 22.11 -21.28
CA ARG A 606 76.39 21.92 -22.63
C ARG A 606 76.78 20.57 -23.21
N SER A 607 75.84 19.94 -23.92
CA SER A 607 76.08 18.68 -24.64
C SER A 607 77.13 18.85 -25.74
N GLN A 608 78.01 17.85 -25.90
CA GLN A 608 79.09 17.85 -26.90
C GLN A 608 78.88 16.72 -27.90
N SER A 609 78.83 17.02 -29.20
CA SER A 609 78.64 16.00 -30.25
C SER A 609 79.82 15.02 -30.34
N ILE A 610 79.55 13.74 -30.60
CA ILE A 610 80.57 12.72 -30.94
C ILE A 610 81.05 12.91 -32.38
N MET A 611 80.12 13.24 -33.29
CA MET A 611 80.42 13.52 -34.69
C MET A 611 80.86 14.98 -34.87
N GLY A 612 81.76 15.23 -35.82
CA GLY A 612 82.16 16.58 -36.21
C GLY A 612 83.64 16.70 -36.54
N SER A 613 84.04 17.90 -36.97
CA SER A 613 85.44 18.21 -37.22
C SER A 613 86.23 18.20 -35.92
N SER A 614 87.33 17.47 -35.90
CA SER A 614 88.23 17.45 -34.75
C SER A 614 88.89 18.82 -34.57
N THR A 615 88.90 19.32 -33.34
CA THR A 615 89.52 20.61 -32.99
C THR A 615 90.97 20.47 -32.55
N VAL A 616 91.42 19.23 -32.31
CA VAL A 616 92.78 18.89 -31.89
C VAL A 616 93.61 18.29 -33.02
N SER A 617 94.91 18.58 -33.04
CA SER A 617 95.88 17.93 -33.91
C SER A 617 96.42 16.64 -33.30
N ALA A 618 97.05 15.79 -34.13
CA ALA A 618 97.74 14.59 -33.64
C ALA A 618 98.84 14.93 -32.62
N ASP A 619 99.55 16.04 -32.82
CA ASP A 619 100.60 16.53 -31.90
C ASP A 619 100.01 16.94 -30.55
N GLN A 620 98.82 17.55 -30.53
CA GLN A 620 98.13 17.92 -29.29
C GLN A 620 97.68 16.67 -28.52
N MET A 621 97.15 15.64 -29.21
CA MET A 621 96.82 14.37 -28.59
C MET A 621 98.07 13.66 -28.04
N ALA A 622 99.17 13.63 -28.80
CA ALA A 622 100.44 13.07 -28.33
C ALA A 622 101.01 13.84 -27.14
N ALA A 623 100.88 15.17 -27.11
CA ALA A 623 101.25 16.00 -25.97
C ALA A 623 100.38 15.72 -24.74
N ALA A 624 99.06 15.55 -24.91
CA ALA A 624 98.15 15.18 -23.83
C ALA A 624 98.51 13.82 -23.22
N TYR A 625 98.82 12.82 -24.06
CA TYR A 625 99.33 11.53 -23.60
C TYR A 625 100.58 11.70 -22.74
N ARG A 626 101.61 12.37 -23.26
CA ARG A 626 102.89 12.60 -22.53
C ARG A 626 102.66 13.34 -21.20
N ALA A 627 101.77 14.33 -21.19
CA ALA A 627 101.43 15.08 -19.99
C ALA A 627 100.74 14.20 -18.93
N ALA A 628 99.91 13.25 -19.35
CA ALA A 628 99.20 12.37 -18.43
C ALA A 628 100.04 11.20 -17.91
N VAL A 629 100.92 10.62 -18.75
CA VAL A 629 101.70 9.43 -18.36
C VAL A 629 103.03 9.74 -17.67
N GLY A 630 103.52 10.98 -17.76
CA GLY A 630 104.74 11.42 -17.12
C GLY A 630 105.98 10.64 -17.59
N ALA A 631 106.65 9.92 -16.68
CA ALA A 631 107.85 9.15 -16.98
C ALA A 631 107.60 7.78 -17.67
N ALA A 632 106.33 7.35 -17.79
CA ALA A 632 106.00 6.10 -18.45
C ALA A 632 106.14 6.23 -19.97
N THR A 633 106.74 5.22 -20.61
CA THR A 633 107.01 5.22 -22.06
C THR A 633 105.86 4.62 -22.86
N TYR A 634 105.63 5.15 -24.06
CA TYR A 634 104.76 4.52 -25.05
C TYR A 634 105.21 3.07 -25.33
N PRO A 635 104.29 2.09 -25.40
CA PRO A 635 104.63 0.67 -25.57
C PRO A 635 105.02 0.35 -27.02
N SER A 636 106.12 0.96 -27.47
CA SER A 636 106.63 0.86 -28.84
C SER A 636 106.94 -0.58 -29.24
N ALA A 637 107.45 -1.41 -28.33
CA ALA A 637 107.73 -2.82 -28.61
C ALA A 637 106.47 -3.63 -28.97
N THR A 638 105.30 -3.24 -28.45
CA THR A 638 104.03 -3.90 -28.75
C THR A 638 103.41 -3.36 -30.04
N TYR A 639 103.48 -2.04 -30.29
CA TYR A 639 102.76 -1.41 -31.38
C TYR A 639 103.57 -1.13 -32.65
N ALA A 640 104.91 -1.17 -32.59
CA ALA A 640 105.74 -1.06 -33.78
C ALA A 640 105.49 -2.20 -34.80
N PRO A 641 105.33 -3.47 -34.39
CA PRO A 641 104.94 -4.55 -35.32
C PRO A 641 103.53 -4.38 -35.92
N GLU A 642 102.70 -3.54 -35.32
CA GLU A 642 101.29 -3.34 -35.62
C GLU A 642 101.01 -1.98 -36.30
N GLY A 643 102.08 -1.31 -36.78
CA GLY A 643 102.00 -0.09 -37.60
C GLY A 643 102.08 1.25 -36.85
N ALA A 644 102.35 1.26 -35.54
CA ALA A 644 102.47 2.48 -34.74
C ALA A 644 103.64 2.46 -33.75
N GLU A 645 104.84 2.74 -34.25
CA GLU A 645 106.10 2.73 -33.49
C GLU A 645 106.22 3.86 -32.45
N THR A 646 105.46 4.95 -32.59
CA THR A 646 105.48 6.10 -31.68
C THR A 646 104.07 6.57 -31.34
N ILE A 647 103.92 7.29 -30.22
CA ILE A 647 102.65 7.94 -29.85
C ILE A 647 102.20 8.95 -30.91
N ASP A 648 103.14 9.63 -31.57
CA ASP A 648 102.82 10.56 -32.66
C ASP A 648 102.19 9.80 -33.83
N ARG A 649 102.74 8.62 -34.18
CA ARG A 649 102.17 7.76 -35.22
C ARG A 649 100.80 7.22 -34.83
N PHE A 650 100.62 6.78 -33.58
CA PHE A 650 99.33 6.36 -33.03
C PHE A 650 98.25 7.45 -33.16
N CYS A 651 98.57 8.67 -32.71
CA CYS A 651 97.66 9.80 -32.77
C CYS A 651 97.36 10.24 -34.21
N GLN A 652 98.32 10.12 -35.12
CA GLN A 652 98.09 10.34 -36.56
C GLN A 652 97.10 9.33 -37.13
N ILE A 653 97.28 8.04 -36.86
CA ILE A 653 96.36 6.98 -37.31
C ILE A 653 94.95 7.24 -36.76
N LEU A 654 94.82 7.53 -35.46
CA LEU A 654 93.52 7.82 -34.86
C LEU A 654 92.84 9.02 -35.53
N LEU A 655 93.58 10.11 -35.77
CA LEU A 655 93.05 11.30 -36.43
C LEU A 655 92.59 11.01 -37.87
N GLU A 656 93.33 10.19 -38.61
CA GLU A 656 92.96 9.77 -39.97
C GLU A 656 91.68 8.93 -39.97
N GLU A 657 91.58 7.93 -39.09
CA GLU A 657 90.41 7.06 -38.99
C GLU A 657 89.18 7.86 -38.52
N ALA A 658 89.34 8.68 -37.49
CA ALA A 658 88.26 9.54 -36.96
C ALA A 658 87.77 10.53 -38.00
N ARG A 659 88.66 11.22 -38.72
CA ARG A 659 88.29 12.15 -39.81
C ARG A 659 87.57 11.46 -40.95
N THR A 660 88.03 10.26 -41.34
CA THR A 660 87.41 9.48 -42.42
C THR A 660 85.97 9.14 -42.09
N GLU A 661 85.70 8.73 -40.85
CA GLU A 661 84.34 8.37 -40.42
C GLU A 661 83.51 9.57 -39.95
N GLY A 662 84.13 10.74 -39.72
CA GLY A 662 83.49 11.96 -39.25
C GLY A 662 83.33 12.06 -37.72
N VAL A 663 84.05 11.23 -36.97
CA VAL A 663 84.10 11.24 -35.51
C VAL A 663 85.14 12.26 -35.05
N ARG A 664 84.87 12.97 -33.94
CA ARG A 664 85.86 13.87 -33.33
C ARG A 664 87.01 13.05 -32.74
N ALA A 665 88.24 13.31 -33.20
CA ALA A 665 89.42 12.58 -32.77
C ALA A 665 89.70 12.78 -31.27
N GLU A 666 89.42 13.95 -30.69
CA GLU A 666 89.53 14.20 -29.26
C GLU A 666 88.64 13.26 -28.41
N VAL A 667 87.44 12.92 -28.91
CA VAL A 667 86.49 12.00 -28.24
C VAL A 667 87.04 10.59 -28.26
N ALA A 668 87.41 10.09 -29.45
CA ALA A 668 87.97 8.76 -29.61
C ALA A 668 89.29 8.61 -28.85
N PHE A 669 90.10 9.66 -28.81
CA PHE A 669 91.36 9.68 -28.06
C PHE A 669 91.12 9.59 -26.56
N MET A 670 90.26 10.45 -26.01
CA MET A 670 89.99 10.44 -24.57
C MET A 670 89.26 9.18 -24.12
N GLN A 671 88.38 8.64 -24.95
CA GLN A 671 87.80 7.32 -24.73
C GLN A 671 88.90 6.25 -24.68
N ALA A 672 89.81 6.24 -25.65
CA ALA A 672 90.91 5.27 -25.68
C ALA A 672 91.80 5.37 -24.44
N MET A 673 92.11 6.59 -24.00
CA MET A 673 92.92 6.81 -22.79
C MET A 673 92.17 6.43 -21.51
N LEU A 674 90.86 6.67 -21.44
CA LEU A 674 90.04 6.29 -20.30
C LEU A 674 89.95 4.76 -20.16
N GLU A 675 89.64 4.08 -21.25
CA GLU A 675 89.47 2.62 -21.32
C GLU A 675 90.76 1.85 -21.05
N THR A 676 91.89 2.34 -21.58
CA THR A 676 93.18 1.66 -21.45
C THR A 676 94.00 2.14 -20.25
N GLY A 677 93.51 3.11 -19.47
CA GLY A 677 94.31 3.75 -18.43
C GLY A 677 95.58 4.40 -19.00
N TRP A 678 95.43 5.15 -20.09
CA TRP A 678 96.50 5.79 -20.86
C TRP A 678 97.50 4.79 -21.47
N LEU A 679 96.98 3.81 -22.21
CA LEU A 679 97.73 2.74 -22.89
C LEU A 679 98.57 1.84 -21.95
N LYS A 680 98.33 1.90 -20.64
CA LYS A 680 99.00 1.02 -19.67
C LYS A 680 98.32 -0.33 -19.57
N PHE A 681 97.00 -0.34 -19.79
CA PHE A 681 96.09 -1.45 -19.59
C PHE A 681 96.10 -1.94 -18.12
N GLY A 682 94.96 -2.42 -17.65
CA GLY A 682 94.83 -2.85 -16.25
C GLY A 682 93.59 -3.68 -15.97
N GLY A 683 92.87 -4.08 -17.03
CA GLY A 683 91.63 -4.85 -16.98
C GLY A 683 91.69 -6.06 -17.91
N ASP A 684 90.52 -6.52 -18.39
CA ASP A 684 90.36 -7.76 -19.16
C ASP A 684 90.89 -7.69 -20.62
N VAL A 685 91.34 -6.51 -21.06
CA VAL A 685 91.95 -6.29 -22.39
C VAL A 685 93.44 -6.00 -22.23
N CYS A 686 94.27 -6.65 -23.04
CA CYS A 686 95.73 -6.47 -23.03
C CYS A 686 96.23 -5.69 -24.27
N PRO A 687 97.41 -5.06 -24.17
CA PRO A 687 97.96 -4.22 -25.24
C PRO A 687 98.05 -4.93 -26.60
N GLU A 688 98.41 -6.21 -26.63
CA GLU A 688 98.64 -6.99 -27.86
C GLU A 688 97.39 -7.13 -28.73
N GLN A 689 96.20 -6.97 -28.15
CA GLN A 689 94.93 -7.11 -28.87
C GLN A 689 94.61 -5.89 -29.74
N CYS A 690 95.37 -4.80 -29.61
CA CYS A 690 95.08 -3.53 -30.27
C CYS A 690 93.64 -3.05 -30.04
N ASN A 691 93.07 -3.35 -28.87
CA ASN A 691 91.69 -3.01 -28.53
C ASN A 691 91.65 -1.85 -27.54
N PHE A 692 91.54 -0.64 -28.09
CA PHE A 692 91.67 0.59 -27.30
C PHE A 692 90.39 1.03 -26.61
N ALA A 693 89.27 0.35 -26.86
CA ALA A 693 87.96 0.80 -26.39
C ALA A 693 87.20 -0.31 -25.63
N GLY A 694 87.90 -1.36 -25.20
CA GLY A 694 87.31 -2.44 -24.42
C GLY A 694 86.32 -3.31 -25.20
N ILE A 695 86.31 -3.26 -26.54
CA ILE A 695 85.23 -3.83 -27.35
C ILE A 695 85.21 -5.35 -27.20
N GLY A 696 84.17 -5.88 -26.55
CA GLY A 696 84.01 -7.31 -26.28
C GLY A 696 84.36 -7.79 -24.90
N ALA A 697 84.94 -6.94 -24.07
CA ALA A 697 85.12 -7.26 -22.66
C ALA A 697 83.76 -7.21 -21.95
N VAL A 698 83.41 -8.25 -21.20
CA VAL A 698 82.16 -8.34 -20.43
C VAL A 698 82.38 -8.42 -18.92
N GLY A 699 83.63 -8.26 -18.46
CA GLY A 699 84.02 -8.43 -17.06
C GLY A 699 84.34 -9.89 -16.70
N GLY A 700 85.15 -10.09 -15.66
CA GLY A 700 85.37 -11.40 -15.05
C GLY A 700 86.41 -12.30 -15.76
N GLY A 701 87.39 -11.72 -16.47
CA GLY A 701 88.49 -12.45 -17.12
C GLY A 701 88.21 -12.92 -18.55
N VAL A 702 87.05 -12.57 -19.12
CA VAL A 702 86.73 -12.83 -20.54
C VAL A 702 87.54 -11.85 -21.39
N HIS A 703 88.47 -12.38 -22.20
CA HIS A 703 89.34 -11.56 -23.04
C HIS A 703 88.52 -10.78 -24.08
N GLY A 704 88.81 -9.50 -24.26
CA GLY A 704 88.21 -8.68 -25.32
C GLY A 704 88.60 -9.16 -26.72
N ASN A 705 88.11 -8.49 -27.76
CA ASN A 705 88.50 -8.86 -29.13
C ASN A 705 89.95 -8.49 -29.45
N ASP A 706 90.57 -9.30 -30.31
CA ASP A 706 91.89 -9.08 -30.91
C ASP A 706 91.71 -8.50 -32.32
N PHE A 707 92.39 -7.36 -32.58
CA PHE A 707 92.32 -6.63 -33.84
C PHE A 707 93.63 -6.69 -34.64
N ARG A 708 94.58 -7.56 -34.29
CA ARG A 708 95.76 -7.79 -35.14
C ARG A 708 95.35 -8.44 -36.45
N MET A 709 95.52 -7.71 -37.54
CA MET A 709 95.13 -8.15 -38.88
C MET A 709 95.88 -7.36 -39.94
N ASP A 710 96.10 -7.99 -41.09
CA ASP A 710 96.61 -7.37 -42.29
C ASP A 710 95.43 -6.79 -43.10
N LEU A 711 95.31 -5.46 -43.14
CA LEU A 711 94.21 -4.79 -43.83
C LEU A 711 94.46 -4.70 -45.34
N ASN A 712 95.71 -4.77 -45.77
CA ASN A 712 96.13 -4.50 -47.15
C ASN A 712 96.44 -5.78 -47.94
N GLY A 713 96.50 -6.94 -47.27
CA GLY A 713 96.85 -8.23 -47.84
C GLY A 713 98.33 -8.36 -48.21
N ASP A 714 99.21 -7.54 -47.61
CA ASP A 714 100.64 -7.46 -47.93
C ASP A 714 101.56 -8.25 -46.98
N GLY A 715 100.97 -8.92 -45.98
CA GLY A 715 101.63 -9.74 -44.98
C GLY A 715 102.13 -8.98 -43.76
N ALA A 716 101.94 -7.66 -43.67
CA ALA A 716 102.21 -6.87 -42.47
C ALA A 716 100.93 -6.66 -41.63
N SER A 717 101.07 -6.60 -40.31
CA SER A 717 99.91 -6.35 -39.45
C SER A 717 99.62 -4.84 -39.35
N ASP A 718 98.37 -4.46 -39.56
CA ASP A 718 97.81 -3.13 -39.37
C ASP A 718 97.01 -3.03 -38.06
N GLY A 719 97.36 -3.84 -37.05
CA GLY A 719 96.55 -4.06 -35.86
C GLY A 719 96.14 -2.79 -35.12
N VAL A 720 97.03 -1.80 -34.99
CA VAL A 720 96.69 -0.52 -34.33
C VAL A 720 95.66 0.26 -35.15
N ARG A 721 95.81 0.30 -36.48
CA ARG A 721 94.83 0.96 -37.36
C ARG A 721 93.49 0.24 -37.34
N ALA A 722 93.49 -1.08 -37.39
CA ALA A 722 92.27 -1.88 -37.32
C ALA A 722 91.52 -1.67 -35.98
N GLY A 723 92.24 -1.66 -34.87
CA GLY A 723 91.69 -1.40 -33.54
C GLY A 723 91.08 -0.02 -33.37
N LEU A 724 91.82 1.02 -33.79
CA LEU A 724 91.33 2.41 -33.76
C LEU A 724 90.16 2.61 -34.71
N ARG A 725 90.19 1.99 -35.89
CA ARG A 725 89.07 1.99 -36.82
C ARG A 725 87.83 1.33 -36.21
N ALA A 726 87.98 0.17 -35.57
CA ALA A 726 86.86 -0.49 -34.89
C ALA A 726 86.23 0.41 -33.81
N GLN A 727 87.05 1.05 -32.98
CA GLN A 727 86.57 2.03 -31.98
C GLN A 727 85.80 3.18 -32.64
N VAL A 728 86.40 3.82 -33.63
CA VAL A 728 85.80 4.97 -34.35
C VAL A 728 84.50 4.55 -35.03
N GLN A 729 84.46 3.38 -35.66
CA GLN A 729 83.25 2.84 -36.27
C GLN A 729 82.15 2.62 -35.24
N HIS A 730 82.46 2.05 -34.06
CA HIS A 730 81.47 1.92 -33.00
C HIS A 730 80.99 3.26 -32.43
N LEU A 731 81.88 4.25 -32.26
CA LEU A 731 81.48 5.62 -31.89
C LEU A 731 80.55 6.24 -32.94
N LYS A 732 80.84 6.05 -34.22
CA LYS A 732 79.96 6.47 -35.32
C LYS A 732 78.64 5.71 -35.30
N ALA A 733 78.66 4.41 -35.01
CA ALA A 733 77.45 3.60 -34.87
C ALA A 733 76.53 4.24 -33.83
N TYR A 734 77.04 4.56 -32.64
CA TYR A 734 76.27 5.27 -31.63
C TYR A 734 75.78 6.63 -32.15
N ALA A 735 76.62 7.42 -32.81
CA ALA A 735 76.33 8.82 -33.08
C ALA A 735 75.65 9.14 -34.42
N SER A 736 75.58 8.20 -35.36
CA SER A 736 75.05 8.43 -36.70
C SER A 736 74.50 7.15 -37.35
N ALA A 737 73.44 7.32 -38.14
CA ALA A 737 72.92 6.27 -39.03
C ALA A 737 73.60 6.26 -40.41
N SER A 738 74.58 7.13 -40.64
CA SER A 738 75.30 7.21 -41.91
C SER A 738 76.18 5.98 -42.13
N ALA A 739 76.25 5.48 -43.36
CA ALA A 739 77.10 4.34 -43.71
C ALA A 739 78.58 4.58 -43.36
N LEU A 740 79.27 3.49 -43.00
CA LEU A 740 80.72 3.51 -42.82
C LEU A 740 81.40 3.87 -44.14
N VAL A 741 82.48 4.65 -44.05
CA VAL A 741 83.30 5.01 -45.22
C VAL A 741 84.33 3.92 -45.47
N ASN A 742 84.99 3.45 -44.42
CA ASN A 742 85.90 2.31 -44.49
C ASN A 742 85.15 0.99 -44.27
N PRO A 743 85.70 -0.15 -44.75
CA PRO A 743 85.15 -1.47 -44.45
C PRO A 743 85.01 -1.70 -42.94
N CYS A 744 83.90 -2.33 -42.54
CA CYS A 744 83.61 -2.65 -41.14
C CYS A 744 84.66 -3.64 -40.59
N ILE A 745 85.32 -3.29 -39.48
CA ILE A 745 86.34 -4.14 -38.85
C ILE A 745 85.75 -5.12 -37.85
N ASP A 746 84.77 -4.69 -37.04
CA ASP A 746 84.17 -5.50 -35.99
C ASP A 746 82.71 -5.87 -36.35
N PRO A 747 82.36 -7.16 -36.55
CA PRO A 747 81.00 -7.56 -36.90
C PRO A 747 79.95 -7.16 -35.85
N ARG A 748 80.36 -6.89 -34.61
CA ARG A 748 79.46 -6.39 -33.54
C ARG A 748 78.99 -4.97 -33.74
N TYR A 749 79.51 -4.26 -34.74
CA TYR A 749 78.97 -2.98 -35.20
C TYR A 749 77.46 -3.04 -35.45
N HIS A 750 76.93 -4.20 -35.84
CA HIS A 750 75.49 -4.43 -36.04
C HIS A 750 74.67 -4.56 -34.73
N TYR A 751 75.31 -4.74 -33.58
CA TYR A 751 74.62 -4.78 -32.28
C TYR A 751 74.37 -3.38 -31.71
N VAL A 752 75.10 -2.37 -32.18
CA VAL A 752 74.85 -0.99 -31.79
C VAL A 752 73.62 -0.49 -32.53
N ASN A 753 72.69 0.14 -31.81
CA ASN A 753 71.57 0.83 -32.43
C ASN A 753 72.07 2.12 -33.09
N HIS A 754 72.00 2.23 -34.42
CA HIS A 754 72.69 3.32 -35.12
C HIS A 754 72.03 4.69 -34.91
N GLY A 755 72.82 5.71 -34.58
CA GLY A 755 72.33 7.07 -34.28
C GLY A 755 71.61 7.20 -32.93
N SER A 756 71.84 6.26 -32.01
CA SER A 756 71.20 6.23 -30.69
C SER A 756 71.74 7.25 -29.68
N ILE A 757 72.99 7.69 -29.82
CA ILE A 757 73.67 8.57 -28.87
C ILE A 757 74.55 9.54 -29.65
N THR A 758 74.08 10.77 -29.82
CA THR A 758 74.76 11.78 -30.64
C THR A 758 75.84 12.56 -29.89
N ASP A 759 75.80 12.53 -28.56
CA ASP A 759 76.66 13.34 -27.70
C ASP A 759 77.49 12.52 -26.70
N VAL A 760 78.68 13.04 -26.36
CA VAL A 760 79.71 12.35 -25.57
C VAL A 760 79.19 11.99 -24.19
N GLN A 761 78.42 12.89 -23.55
CA GLN A 761 77.84 12.66 -22.23
C GLN A 761 76.89 11.45 -22.21
N GLY A 762 76.21 11.17 -23.32
CA GLY A 762 75.31 10.02 -23.44
C GLY A 762 76.02 8.66 -23.53
N LEU A 763 77.35 8.60 -23.61
CA LEU A 763 78.08 7.33 -23.67
C LEU A 763 78.00 6.52 -22.37
N GLY A 764 77.56 7.09 -21.24
CA GLY A 764 77.27 6.35 -20.01
C GLY A 764 75.83 5.81 -19.98
N ILE A 765 75.67 4.48 -19.92
CA ILE A 765 74.36 3.81 -19.86
C ILE A 765 73.46 4.38 -18.75
N PRO A 766 73.95 4.61 -17.51
CA PRO A 766 73.09 5.11 -16.43
C PRO A 766 72.72 6.59 -16.58
N ASP A 767 73.46 7.33 -17.41
CA ASP A 767 73.31 8.78 -17.53
C ASP A 767 72.31 9.14 -18.63
N TYR A 768 72.18 8.31 -19.68
CA TYR A 768 71.33 8.62 -20.82
C TYR A 768 69.89 8.12 -20.62
N PRO A 769 68.86 8.95 -20.91
CA PRO A 769 67.46 8.62 -20.64
C PRO A 769 66.93 7.32 -21.26
N GLN A 770 67.58 6.83 -22.31
CA GLN A 770 67.17 5.65 -23.06
C GLN A 770 67.78 4.35 -22.51
N GLY A 771 68.65 4.42 -21.48
CA GLY A 771 69.29 3.25 -20.87
C GLY A 771 70.21 2.49 -21.82
N ILE A 772 70.73 3.19 -22.84
CA ILE A 772 71.66 2.70 -23.85
C ILE A 772 72.91 3.59 -23.80
N GLY A 773 74.07 3.00 -24.03
CA GLY A 773 75.35 3.64 -23.74
C GLY A 773 76.50 2.72 -24.08
N TRP A 774 77.69 3.28 -24.17
CA TRP A 774 78.92 2.54 -24.33
C TRP A 774 79.30 1.81 -23.04
N ALA A 775 79.27 2.51 -21.89
CA ALA A 775 79.78 2.02 -20.62
C ALA A 775 78.69 1.89 -19.55
N GLY A 776 78.78 0.86 -18.71
CA GLY A 776 77.84 0.63 -17.61
C GLY A 776 77.98 1.55 -16.40
N SER A 777 79.05 2.34 -16.32
CA SER A 777 79.33 3.26 -15.20
C SER A 777 78.67 4.61 -15.40
N ALA A 778 78.04 5.13 -14.34
CA ALA A 778 77.52 6.50 -14.31
C ALA A 778 78.67 7.51 -14.36
N GLY A 779 78.47 8.62 -15.06
CA GLY A 779 79.45 9.68 -15.29
C GLY A 779 80.45 9.40 -16.43
N TYR A 780 80.40 8.26 -17.12
CA TYR A 780 81.43 7.88 -18.10
C TYR A 780 81.64 8.91 -19.21
N GLY A 781 80.55 9.36 -19.85
CA GLY A 781 80.63 10.40 -20.88
C GLY A 781 81.11 11.74 -20.31
N MET A 782 80.75 12.04 -19.06
CA MET A 782 81.17 13.25 -18.35
C MET A 782 82.67 13.22 -18.02
N ASP A 783 83.23 12.04 -17.76
CA ASP A 783 84.66 11.87 -17.54
C ASP A 783 85.44 12.13 -18.83
N ILE A 784 84.95 11.66 -19.99
CA ILE A 784 85.54 11.96 -21.30
C ILE A 784 85.54 13.49 -21.54
N VAL A 785 84.39 14.14 -21.35
CA VAL A 785 84.28 15.61 -21.49
C VAL A 785 85.20 16.34 -20.52
N SER A 786 85.32 15.86 -19.29
CA SER A 786 86.22 16.44 -18.28
C SER A 786 87.69 16.28 -18.67
N LEU A 787 88.07 15.17 -19.28
CA LEU A 787 89.41 14.93 -19.80
C LEU A 787 89.71 15.81 -21.02
N GLU A 788 88.76 15.94 -21.96
CA GLU A 788 88.87 16.87 -23.09
C GLU A 788 89.11 18.30 -22.59
N ASN A 789 88.28 18.77 -21.65
CA ASN A 789 88.41 20.11 -21.08
C ASN A 789 89.75 20.28 -20.34
N ARG A 790 90.21 19.25 -19.60
CA ARG A 790 91.47 19.31 -18.83
C ARG A 790 92.70 19.40 -19.73
N TYR A 791 92.78 18.59 -20.78
CA TYR A 791 93.99 18.43 -21.59
C TYR A 791 94.01 19.26 -22.86
N PHE A 792 92.84 19.64 -23.37
CA PHE A 792 92.71 20.43 -24.60
C PHE A 792 92.10 21.82 -24.35
N GLY A 793 91.60 22.11 -23.14
CA GLY A 793 91.11 23.44 -22.78
C GLY A 793 89.87 23.87 -23.56
N LEU A 794 89.03 22.93 -23.97
CA LEU A 794 87.95 23.19 -24.94
C LEU A 794 86.77 24.02 -24.40
N GLY A 795 86.77 24.40 -23.12
CA GLY A 795 85.99 25.52 -22.59
C GLY A 795 84.49 25.48 -22.87
N TYR A 796 83.84 24.34 -22.59
CA TYR A 796 82.41 24.12 -22.84
C TYR A 796 81.52 24.30 -21.61
#